data_AF-A0A3C0VHS9-F1
#
_entry.id   AF-A0A3C0VHS9-F1
#
_cell.length_a   1.000
_cell.length_b   1.000
_cell.length_c   1.000
_cell.angle_alpha   90.00
_cell.angle_beta   90.00
_cell.angle_gamma   90.00
#
_symmetry.space_group_name_H-M   'P 1'
#
loop_
_entity.id
_entity.type
_entity.pdbx_description
1 polymer ?
#
loop_
_entity_poly.entity_id
_entity_poly.type
_entity_poly.pdbx_seq_one_letter_code
_entity_poly.pdbx_strand_id
1 'polypeptide(L)'
;MRGCTILLLSFLAIPCVAQEIAARGAEGTAREVRFDSERALAGWTIAGDASIDASKSRSGTGGALKVGPKAKALLPLRDKDASGSVDVWVYDDGARPENAKASRVGPRWGLLQRDGNVLAAGILYAPYLGGDKGYTATVCDGARWFESLFWLGVNRAPARWHKWTLAFDADEGIRILHDGKELGVQIDAAKAGLEGFSAFAVWGDDGTDNPQTIWLADLAVALGGPMALAPIVEADPYDAKAVAAELVARHPAVVYTGDNAPAAPAIEDLPLVPRVSQHGITWTFEAPARAGRFVNGDWYVVGPATIAAIDPAPRYGADIPRRELDRIDKERPESQRVRNGFMLNPPARMEVAYDSGVRNWFEPALIRKLPVAMRPGDALVATISMPRGLVLKAQLRNKIERGVDDSSPIRTAAVLTCVRAPLPPDAFRPAFCDRGQEIYLARDLRRERLPAAAAAHAPDVDLYVRFTHRPWVGTGFFGFEEPVENMPQYGLEYGRVAGLCALALCADLPPERKEPLLVNLVQIGIDLGGMVRAGHPGWTGWGGHGSGRKLPIVFAGLLLGDEELAAITKSFPKTSFGEDEQTAYGECWTGATVVFAGHSGIDAATGAGRDRGNGWGPYEHTPPAEWRDGPQTSEAYRRCCTSVGWVGQALALRLMRAESTWCHDAFFDYVDRWMYEDDAAFVTAIKEATDKDHDKPWARQGQTWDEFVNAMWAAHRAALGAPADGWKRKHDESYYRAAIERRG
;
A
#
# COMPACT_ATOMS: atom_id res chain seq x y z
N MET A 1 21.67 -8.41 -45.79
CA MET A 1 22.22 -7.58 -46.88
C MET A 1 21.47 -6.25 -46.91
N ARG A 2 22.20 -5.16 -47.16
CA ARG A 2 21.86 -3.73 -46.99
C ARG A 2 22.02 -3.23 -45.56
N GLY A 3 23.18 -2.59 -45.35
CA GLY A 3 23.58 -1.94 -44.12
C GLY A 3 23.26 -0.45 -44.10
N CYS A 4 23.44 0.14 -42.93
CA CYS A 4 23.52 1.57 -42.75
C CYS A 4 24.59 1.84 -41.68
N THR A 5 25.52 2.70 -42.06
CA THR A 5 26.78 3.03 -41.41
C THR A 5 26.55 3.84 -40.13
N ILE A 6 27.01 3.36 -38.98
CA ILE A 6 27.07 4.15 -37.74
C ILE A 6 28.42 4.87 -37.70
N LEU A 7 28.36 6.20 -37.72
CA LEU A 7 29.49 7.10 -37.56
C LEU A 7 29.98 7.03 -36.10
N LEU A 8 31.17 6.48 -35.87
CA LEU A 8 31.86 6.61 -34.58
C LEU A 8 32.35 8.07 -34.43
N LEU A 9 31.80 8.80 -33.46
CA LEU A 9 32.40 10.03 -32.95
C LEU A 9 33.28 9.68 -31.74
N SER A 10 34.56 9.96 -31.91
CA SER A 10 35.68 9.73 -31.01
C SER A 10 35.55 10.47 -29.67
N PHE A 11 35.55 9.72 -28.58
CA PHE A 11 35.83 10.23 -27.23
C PHE A 11 37.33 10.54 -27.12
N LEU A 12 37.67 11.81 -26.84
CA LEU A 12 39.03 12.19 -26.48
C LEU A 12 39.36 11.64 -25.09
N ALA A 13 40.41 10.81 -25.05
CA ALA A 13 41.04 10.33 -23.84
C ALA A 13 41.68 11.48 -23.05
N ILE A 14 41.41 11.54 -21.75
CA ILE A 14 42.17 12.36 -20.80
C ILE A 14 43.42 11.56 -20.41
N PRO A 15 44.63 12.07 -20.60
CA PRO A 15 45.85 11.32 -20.30
C PRO A 15 46.05 11.18 -18.78
N CYS A 16 46.34 9.94 -18.39
CA CYS A 16 46.85 9.56 -17.09
C CYS A 16 48.26 10.17 -16.90
N VAL A 17 48.40 11.06 -15.92
CA VAL A 17 49.71 11.35 -15.31
C VAL A 17 49.52 11.24 -13.80
N ALA A 18 50.08 10.18 -13.24
CA ALA A 18 50.25 9.99 -11.81
C ALA A 18 51.65 10.46 -11.41
N GLN A 19 51.75 11.45 -10.53
CA GLN A 19 52.65 11.43 -9.36
C GLN A 19 52.46 12.68 -8.47
N GLU A 20 52.23 12.40 -7.17
CA GLU A 20 52.42 13.23 -5.96
C GLU A 20 51.65 14.56 -5.86
N ILE A 21 50.70 14.74 -4.94
CA ILE A 21 50.88 14.81 -3.48
C ILE A 21 49.71 14.09 -2.78
N ALA A 22 50.02 13.03 -2.02
CA ALA A 22 49.06 12.35 -1.15
C ALA A 22 49.09 12.96 0.26
N ALA A 23 48.11 13.80 0.57
CA ALA A 23 47.62 13.99 1.92
C ALA A 23 46.15 13.55 1.92
N ARG A 24 45.93 12.23 2.02
CA ARG A 24 44.60 11.61 2.08
C ARG A 24 44.05 11.80 3.50
N GLY A 25 42.91 12.48 3.62
CA GLY A 25 42.18 12.61 4.87
C GLY A 25 41.70 11.24 5.38
N ALA A 26 41.97 10.97 6.66
CA ALA A 26 41.44 9.83 7.39
C ALA A 26 39.97 10.09 7.80
N GLU A 27 39.22 9.02 8.12
CA GLU A 27 37.89 9.12 8.71
C GLU A 27 37.90 10.07 9.93
N GLY A 28 36.96 11.02 9.98
CA GLY A 28 36.88 12.04 11.04
C GLY A 28 37.59 13.38 10.77
N THR A 29 38.19 13.61 9.59
CA THR A 29 38.77 14.93 9.26
C THR A 29 37.70 15.93 8.83
N ALA A 30 37.55 17.02 9.60
CA ALA A 30 36.86 18.22 9.16
C ALA A 30 37.80 19.06 8.28
N ARG A 31 37.38 19.41 7.06
CA ARG A 31 38.10 20.31 6.16
C ARG A 31 37.34 21.62 6.03
N GLU A 32 37.96 22.72 6.39
CA GLU A 32 37.44 24.06 6.17
C GLU A 32 38.20 24.76 5.03
N VAL A 33 37.46 25.44 4.15
CA VAL A 33 38.02 26.24 3.06
C VAL A 33 37.46 27.66 3.15
N ARG A 34 38.36 28.61 3.36
CA ARG A 34 38.09 30.06 3.25
C ARG A 34 38.65 30.53 1.91
N PHE A 35 37.84 31.20 1.10
CA PHE A 35 38.17 31.59 -0.26
C PHE A 35 38.89 32.96 -0.31
N ASP A 36 39.87 33.16 0.58
CA ASP A 36 40.54 34.46 0.75
C ASP A 36 41.67 34.72 -0.26
N SER A 37 42.15 33.68 -0.94
CA SER A 37 43.19 33.79 -1.97
C SER A 37 43.18 32.58 -2.90
N GLU A 38 43.86 32.66 -4.04
CA GLU A 38 43.98 31.57 -5.02
C GLU A 38 44.53 30.25 -4.43
N ARG A 39 45.25 30.30 -3.29
CA ARG A 39 45.67 29.10 -2.57
C ARG A 39 44.49 28.25 -2.09
N ALA A 40 43.32 28.85 -1.88
CA ALA A 40 42.09 28.14 -1.50
C ALA A 40 41.59 27.20 -2.60
N LEU A 41 42.00 27.43 -3.86
CA LEU A 41 41.67 26.58 -5.00
C LEU A 41 42.64 25.39 -5.15
N ALA A 42 43.60 25.22 -4.23
CA ALA A 42 44.45 24.04 -4.22
C ALA A 42 43.61 22.75 -4.09
N GLY A 43 43.79 21.84 -5.06
CA GLY A 43 43.03 20.60 -5.17
C GLY A 43 41.66 20.72 -5.84
N TRP A 44 41.27 21.91 -6.29
CA TRP A 44 40.08 22.07 -7.14
C TRP A 44 40.43 21.85 -8.60
N THR A 45 39.50 21.25 -9.34
CA THR A 45 39.50 21.24 -10.80
C THR A 45 38.54 22.34 -11.27
N ILE A 46 39.07 23.33 -11.98
CA ILE A 46 38.34 24.50 -12.45
C ILE A 46 38.22 24.49 -13.97
N ALA A 47 37.04 24.81 -14.48
CA ALA A 47 36.79 25.02 -15.90
C ALA A 47 35.93 26.28 -16.11
N GLY A 48 36.27 27.10 -17.12
CA GLY A 48 35.54 28.33 -17.42
C GLY A 48 35.85 29.49 -16.45
N ASP A 49 34.90 30.43 -16.32
CA ASP A 49 35.00 31.62 -15.46
C ASP A 49 34.71 31.28 -13.99
N ALA A 50 35.65 30.60 -13.34
CA ALA A 50 35.64 30.39 -11.90
C ALA A 50 36.99 30.76 -11.28
N SER A 51 36.96 31.63 -10.26
CA SER A 51 38.16 32.23 -9.65
C SER A 51 37.83 32.85 -8.28
N ILE A 52 38.85 33.28 -7.55
CA ILE A 52 38.65 34.01 -6.30
C ILE A 52 38.29 35.47 -6.59
N ASP A 53 37.11 35.89 -6.15
CA ASP A 53 36.66 37.27 -6.19
C ASP A 53 36.86 37.93 -4.82
N ALA A 54 37.98 38.66 -4.69
CA ALA A 54 38.31 39.39 -3.47
C ALA A 54 37.39 40.60 -3.21
N SER A 55 36.57 41.02 -4.19
CA SER A 55 35.59 42.10 -3.98
C SER A 55 34.30 41.61 -3.31
N LYS A 56 34.08 40.30 -3.28
CA LYS A 56 32.90 39.67 -2.69
C LYS A 56 33.30 38.88 -1.44
N SER A 57 32.81 39.30 -0.28
CA SER A 57 33.02 38.59 0.98
C SER A 57 31.72 38.46 1.77
N ARG A 58 31.57 37.35 2.50
CA ARG A 58 30.47 37.14 3.45
C ARG A 58 30.74 37.81 4.80
N SER A 59 31.98 37.78 5.28
CA SER A 59 32.42 38.34 6.57
C SER A 59 32.84 39.81 6.51
N GLY A 60 32.85 40.42 5.32
CA GLY A 60 33.34 41.79 5.10
C GLY A 60 34.86 41.90 4.95
N THR A 61 35.59 40.83 5.20
CA THR A 61 37.03 40.66 4.94
C THR A 61 37.26 39.34 4.21
N GLY A 62 38.23 39.27 3.29
CA GLY A 62 38.51 38.06 2.51
C GLY A 62 37.87 38.06 1.12
N GLY A 63 37.64 36.88 0.54
CA GLY A 63 37.08 36.69 -0.80
C GLY A 63 36.06 35.56 -0.88
N ALA A 64 35.54 35.31 -2.08
CA ALA A 64 34.61 34.23 -2.38
C ALA A 64 34.99 33.53 -3.69
N LEU A 65 34.68 32.24 -3.81
CA LEU A 65 34.80 31.55 -5.10
C LEU A 65 33.65 31.98 -6.00
N LYS A 66 33.94 32.79 -7.01
CA LYS A 66 33.01 33.15 -8.08
C LYS A 66 32.87 31.97 -9.03
N VAL A 67 31.63 31.64 -9.41
CA VAL A 67 31.33 30.67 -10.48
C VAL A 67 30.38 31.35 -11.46
N GLY A 68 30.94 31.77 -12.60
CA GLY A 68 30.23 32.43 -13.68
C GLY A 68 29.48 31.44 -14.59
N PRO A 69 28.77 31.96 -15.60
CA PRO A 69 28.03 31.14 -16.56
C PRO A 69 28.94 30.13 -17.27
N LYS A 70 28.45 28.91 -17.48
CA LYS A 70 29.20 27.76 -18.05
C LYS A 70 30.44 27.30 -17.28
N ALA A 71 30.79 27.96 -16.17
CA ALA A 71 31.92 27.55 -15.35
C ALA A 71 31.59 26.31 -14.52
N LYS A 72 32.63 25.56 -14.13
CA LYS A 72 32.53 24.41 -13.23
C LYS A 72 33.69 24.43 -12.24
N ALA A 73 33.39 24.11 -11.00
CA ALA A 73 34.39 23.93 -9.95
C ALA A 73 34.13 22.60 -9.24
N LEU A 74 35.12 21.71 -9.23
CA LEU A 74 35.03 20.38 -8.62
C LEU A 74 36.12 20.22 -7.55
N LEU A 75 35.72 19.80 -6.37
CA LEU A 75 36.61 19.46 -5.27
C LEU A 75 36.50 17.95 -4.96
N PRO A 76 37.48 17.13 -5.37
CA PRO A 76 37.60 15.77 -4.89
C PRO A 76 37.83 15.76 -3.38
N LEU A 77 37.11 14.90 -2.66
CA LEU A 77 37.18 14.81 -1.19
C LEU A 77 37.74 13.47 -0.72
N ARG A 78 37.42 12.37 -1.42
CA ARG A 78 37.85 11.01 -1.07
C ARG A 78 37.72 10.04 -2.24
N ASP A 79 38.31 8.85 -2.06
CA ASP A 79 38.36 7.81 -3.09
C ASP A 79 37.16 6.85 -3.07
N LYS A 80 36.24 6.96 -2.11
CA LYS A 80 35.06 6.10 -2.01
C LYS A 80 33.83 6.95 -1.70
N ASP A 81 32.68 6.54 -2.23
CA ASP A 81 31.40 7.14 -1.87
C ASP A 81 31.00 6.66 -0.46
N ALA A 82 30.70 7.61 0.43
CA ALA A 82 30.40 7.33 1.84
C ALA A 82 29.55 8.46 2.47
N SER A 83 29.20 8.32 3.74
CA SER A 83 28.45 9.31 4.52
C SER A 83 29.28 10.57 4.84
N GLY A 84 28.65 11.63 5.31
CA GLY A 84 29.29 12.90 5.66
C GLY A 84 28.37 14.09 5.38
N SER A 85 28.89 15.29 5.57
CA SER A 85 28.15 16.52 5.29
C SER A 85 29.03 17.60 4.70
N VAL A 86 28.41 18.46 3.89
CA VAL A 86 29.02 19.67 3.37
C VAL A 86 28.14 20.87 3.72
N ASP A 87 28.73 21.80 4.47
CA ASP A 87 28.20 23.13 4.73
C ASP A 87 28.85 24.12 3.75
N VAL A 88 28.05 24.95 3.10
CA VAL A 88 28.54 25.99 2.20
C VAL A 88 27.63 27.19 2.20
N TRP A 89 28.21 28.39 2.17
CA TRP A 89 27.45 29.60 1.91
C TRP A 89 27.44 29.91 0.42
N VAL A 90 26.27 30.16 -0.13
CA VAL A 90 26.09 30.52 -1.54
C VAL A 90 25.37 31.86 -1.63
N TYR A 91 25.96 32.80 -2.37
CA TYR A 91 25.32 34.06 -2.73
C TYR A 91 24.57 33.90 -4.05
N ASP A 92 23.25 34.06 -3.99
CA ASP A 92 22.37 34.17 -5.15
C ASP A 92 22.13 35.66 -5.43
N ASP A 93 22.50 36.13 -6.63
CA ASP A 93 22.30 37.51 -7.07
C ASP A 93 20.85 37.84 -7.47
N GLY A 94 19.97 36.85 -7.51
CA GLY A 94 18.56 36.99 -7.90
C GLY A 94 18.33 37.13 -9.40
N ALA A 95 19.36 36.96 -10.24
CA ALA A 95 19.21 37.03 -11.69
C ALA A 95 18.26 35.91 -12.19
N ARG A 96 17.48 36.23 -13.22
CA ARG A 96 16.49 35.32 -13.80
C ARG A 96 16.45 35.46 -15.33
N PRO A 97 16.21 34.35 -16.06
CA PRO A 97 15.98 34.39 -17.51
C PRO A 97 14.82 35.32 -17.85
N GLU A 98 14.81 35.82 -19.08
CA GLU A 98 13.68 36.60 -19.59
C GLU A 98 12.40 35.75 -19.59
N ASN A 99 12.52 34.47 -19.95
CA ASN A 99 11.45 33.49 -19.89
C ASN A 99 11.74 32.38 -18.86
N ALA A 100 11.27 32.58 -17.63
CA ALA A 100 11.38 31.60 -16.55
C ALA A 100 10.60 30.29 -16.78
N LYS A 101 9.74 30.24 -17.80
CA LYS A 101 9.00 29.04 -18.19
C LYS A 101 9.71 28.21 -19.27
N ALA A 102 10.77 28.73 -19.89
CA ALA A 102 11.62 27.94 -20.77
C ALA A 102 12.52 27.00 -19.95
N SER A 103 12.78 25.79 -20.47
CA SER A 103 13.69 24.85 -19.81
C SER A 103 15.12 25.38 -19.83
N ARG A 104 15.72 25.58 -18.64
CA ARG A 104 17.10 26.04 -18.48
C ARG A 104 17.69 25.51 -17.18
N VAL A 105 18.91 25.00 -17.25
CA VAL A 105 19.68 24.55 -16.09
C VAL A 105 20.46 25.75 -15.56
N GLY A 106 20.01 26.35 -14.46
CA GLY A 106 20.72 27.45 -13.83
C GLY A 106 21.89 26.98 -12.95
N PRO A 107 22.46 27.90 -12.14
CA PRO A 107 23.49 27.56 -11.19
C PRO A 107 23.03 26.52 -10.17
N ARG A 108 23.94 25.63 -9.80
CA ARG A 108 23.68 24.52 -8.86
C ARG A 108 24.97 24.07 -8.18
N TRP A 109 24.83 23.51 -6.98
CA TRP A 109 25.94 22.99 -6.18
C TRP A 109 25.50 21.73 -5.45
N GLY A 110 26.41 20.78 -5.32
CA GLY A 110 26.02 19.45 -4.91
C GLY A 110 27.15 18.51 -4.56
N LEU A 111 26.76 17.31 -4.18
CA LEU A 111 27.62 16.20 -3.85
C LEU A 111 27.60 15.19 -4.99
N LEU A 112 28.79 14.77 -5.40
CA LEU A 112 29.01 13.87 -6.53
C LEU A 112 29.46 12.50 -6.04
N GLN A 113 28.97 11.47 -6.73
CA GLN A 113 29.49 10.12 -6.67
C GLN A 113 30.54 9.85 -7.75
N ARG A 114 31.28 8.76 -7.57
CA ARG A 114 32.31 8.35 -8.54
C ARG A 114 31.74 7.89 -9.87
N ASP A 115 30.52 7.36 -9.86
CA ASP A 115 29.78 6.93 -11.05
C ASP A 115 29.16 8.11 -11.82
N GLY A 116 29.27 9.33 -11.29
CA GLY A 116 28.71 10.55 -11.88
C GLY A 116 27.34 10.94 -11.34
N ASN A 117 26.70 10.12 -10.51
CA ASN A 117 25.45 10.48 -9.87
C ASN A 117 25.64 11.68 -8.93
N VAL A 118 24.66 12.57 -8.89
CA VAL A 118 24.73 13.83 -8.15
C VAL A 118 23.46 14.08 -7.36
N LEU A 119 23.63 14.56 -6.12
CA LEU A 119 22.60 15.31 -5.40
C LEU A 119 23.00 16.79 -5.39
N ALA A 120 22.20 17.64 -6.04
CA ALA A 120 22.48 19.08 -6.08
C ALA A 120 21.28 19.92 -5.70
N ALA A 121 21.51 21.00 -4.95
CA ALA A 121 20.57 22.10 -4.81
C ALA A 121 20.89 23.16 -5.88
N GLY A 122 19.87 23.80 -6.43
CA GLY A 122 20.10 24.84 -7.43
C GLY A 122 18.83 25.45 -7.98
N ILE A 123 19.00 26.11 -9.12
CA ILE A 123 17.96 26.90 -9.77
C ILE A 123 17.68 26.27 -11.13
N LEU A 124 16.53 25.62 -11.25
CA LEU A 124 16.11 24.95 -12.48
C LEU A 124 14.82 25.60 -12.99
N TYR A 125 14.82 25.95 -14.28
CA TYR A 125 13.68 26.59 -14.94
C TYR A 125 13.01 25.58 -15.85
N ALA A 126 11.68 25.50 -15.78
CA ALA A 126 10.81 24.70 -16.63
C ALA A 126 9.36 25.20 -16.45
N PRO A 127 8.41 24.89 -17.36
CA PRO A 127 7.03 25.38 -17.26
C PRO A 127 6.36 25.06 -15.91
N TYR A 128 6.65 23.86 -15.38
CA TYR A 128 6.14 23.30 -14.14
C TYR A 128 7.00 23.61 -12.90
N LEU A 129 8.09 24.38 -13.05
CA LEU A 129 8.94 24.81 -11.94
C LEU A 129 8.77 26.31 -11.68
N GLY A 130 9.13 26.71 -10.44
CA GLY A 130 9.19 28.10 -9.99
C GLY A 130 10.62 28.58 -9.80
N GLY A 131 11.54 28.28 -10.72
CA GLY A 131 12.98 28.61 -10.60
C GLY A 131 13.28 30.11 -10.50
N ASP A 132 12.37 30.97 -10.94
CA ASP A 132 12.43 32.42 -10.73
C ASP A 132 12.14 32.85 -9.29
N LYS A 133 11.52 31.97 -8.50
CA LYS A 133 11.07 32.26 -7.13
C LYS A 133 11.83 31.49 -6.07
N GLY A 134 12.24 30.26 -6.37
CA GLY A 134 12.81 29.37 -5.36
C GLY A 134 13.74 28.31 -5.93
N TYR A 135 14.22 27.45 -5.01
CA TYR A 135 15.24 26.44 -5.28
C TYR A 135 14.65 25.04 -5.45
N THR A 136 15.37 24.22 -6.20
CA THR A 136 15.06 22.82 -6.46
C THR A 136 16.27 21.96 -6.10
N ALA A 137 16.06 20.85 -5.42
CA ALA A 137 17.05 19.78 -5.37
C ALA A 137 16.81 18.81 -6.52
N THR A 138 17.89 18.25 -7.06
CA THR A 138 17.86 17.28 -8.15
C THR A 138 18.77 16.11 -7.86
N VAL A 139 18.30 14.92 -8.25
CA VAL A 139 19.14 13.70 -8.31
C VAL A 139 19.19 13.22 -9.75
N CYS A 140 20.39 13.10 -10.31
CA CYS A 140 20.59 12.66 -11.69
C CYS A 140 22.00 12.11 -11.93
N ASP A 141 22.28 11.68 -13.16
CA ASP A 141 23.58 11.21 -13.65
C ASP A 141 24.56 12.34 -14.04
N GLY A 142 24.27 13.59 -13.65
CA GLY A 142 25.05 14.77 -14.03
C GLY A 142 24.80 15.27 -15.47
N ALA A 143 23.98 14.58 -16.26
CA ALA A 143 23.57 15.01 -17.60
C ALA A 143 22.06 15.35 -17.65
N ARG A 144 21.21 14.56 -17.00
CA ARG A 144 19.74 14.68 -17.05
C ARG A 144 19.17 15.43 -15.83
N TRP A 145 19.48 16.72 -15.74
CA TRP A 145 19.17 17.58 -14.59
C TRP A 145 17.68 17.73 -14.21
N PHE A 146 16.75 17.34 -15.10
CA PHE A 146 15.30 17.44 -14.91
C PHE A 146 14.62 16.09 -14.60
N GLU A 147 15.38 15.02 -14.33
CA GLU A 147 14.84 13.66 -14.16
C GLU A 147 14.17 13.45 -12.80
N SER A 148 14.86 13.76 -11.69
CA SER A 148 14.28 13.64 -10.33
C SER A 148 14.39 14.97 -9.59
N LEU A 149 13.26 15.66 -9.44
CA LEU A 149 13.20 17.04 -8.95
C LEU A 149 12.42 17.14 -7.64
N PHE A 150 12.95 17.92 -6.71
CA PHE A 150 12.36 18.16 -5.39
C PHE A 150 12.31 19.65 -5.09
N TRP A 151 11.10 20.21 -4.98
CA TRP A 151 10.94 21.61 -4.60
C TRP A 151 11.36 21.85 -3.14
N LEU A 152 12.23 22.84 -2.91
CA LEU A 152 12.81 23.08 -1.59
C LEU A 152 11.99 24.04 -0.72
N GLY A 153 11.01 24.76 -1.29
CA GLY A 153 10.18 25.71 -0.53
C GLY A 153 10.93 26.94 -0.01
N VAL A 154 12.11 27.22 -0.55
CA VAL A 154 12.98 28.35 -0.15
C VAL A 154 12.90 29.44 -1.22
N ASN A 155 12.68 30.68 -0.81
CA ASN A 155 12.64 31.84 -1.70
C ASN A 155 14.05 32.36 -2.03
N ARG A 156 14.24 32.78 -3.28
CA ARG A 156 15.49 33.39 -3.78
C ARG A 156 15.63 34.87 -3.43
N ALA A 157 14.51 35.58 -3.29
CA ALA A 157 14.51 37.02 -3.04
C ALA A 157 14.47 37.34 -1.53
N PRO A 158 15.16 38.41 -1.08
CA PRO A 158 16.10 39.24 -1.84
C PRO A 158 17.45 38.54 -2.05
N ALA A 159 18.24 39.03 -3.01
CA ALA A 159 19.60 38.56 -3.26
C ALA A 159 20.45 38.61 -1.98
N ARG A 160 20.95 37.46 -1.53
CA ARG A 160 21.70 37.34 -0.27
C ARG A 160 22.54 36.06 -0.21
N TRP A 161 23.34 35.98 0.84
CA TRP A 161 24.02 34.76 1.25
C TRP A 161 23.03 33.79 1.91
N HIS A 162 23.09 32.53 1.51
CA HIS A 162 22.33 31.42 2.06
C HIS A 162 23.26 30.32 2.54
N LYS A 163 23.04 29.79 3.74
CA LYS A 163 23.77 28.62 4.21
C LYS A 163 23.05 27.36 3.73
N TRP A 164 23.78 26.47 3.09
CA TRP A 164 23.31 25.16 2.66
C TRP A 164 24.10 24.07 3.37
N THR A 165 23.39 23.08 3.90
CA THR A 165 23.97 21.83 4.37
C THR A 165 23.42 20.69 3.53
N LEU A 166 24.30 19.96 2.85
CA LEU A 166 23.99 18.71 2.18
C LEU A 166 24.61 17.58 2.99
N ALA A 167 23.79 16.73 3.60
CA ALA A 167 24.26 15.65 4.44
C ALA A 167 23.79 14.29 3.91
N PHE A 168 24.75 13.39 3.75
CA PHE A 168 24.55 11.95 3.66
C PHE A 168 24.77 11.41 5.07
N ASP A 169 23.73 11.38 5.87
CA ASP A 169 23.81 10.82 7.21
C ASP A 169 23.82 9.29 7.12
N ALA A 170 24.78 8.66 7.80
CA ALA A 170 24.97 7.21 7.73
C ALA A 170 23.72 6.45 8.16
N ASP A 171 22.99 6.97 9.14
CA ASP A 171 21.80 6.35 9.70
C ASP A 171 20.53 7.05 9.22
N GLU A 172 20.49 8.38 9.17
CA GLU A 172 19.27 9.13 8.85
C GLU A 172 19.00 9.33 7.36
N GLY A 173 19.95 8.96 6.49
CA GLY A 173 19.84 9.14 5.04
C GLY A 173 20.15 10.56 4.58
N ILE A 174 19.50 11.01 3.50
CA ILE A 174 19.79 12.32 2.90
C ILE A 174 19.05 13.43 3.66
N ARG A 175 19.77 14.47 4.05
CA ARG A 175 19.21 15.70 4.63
C ARG A 175 19.72 16.93 3.89
N ILE A 176 18.83 17.88 3.68
CA ILE A 176 19.14 19.19 3.11
C ILE A 176 18.68 20.24 4.11
N LEU A 177 19.60 21.09 4.57
CA LEU A 177 19.26 22.22 5.44
C LEU A 177 19.52 23.53 4.71
N HIS A 178 18.67 24.52 4.99
CA HIS A 178 18.80 25.90 4.54
C HIS A 178 18.79 26.83 5.75
N ASP A 179 19.80 27.70 5.85
CA ASP A 179 20.00 28.64 6.98
C ASP A 179 19.90 27.93 8.36
N GLY A 180 20.42 26.69 8.44
CA GLY A 180 20.42 25.85 9.64
C GLY A 180 19.11 25.10 9.93
N LYS A 181 18.08 25.27 9.09
CA LYS A 181 16.80 24.58 9.20
C LYS A 181 16.71 23.43 8.20
N GLU A 182 16.40 22.22 8.69
CA GLU A 182 16.14 21.06 7.82
C GLU A 182 14.90 21.30 6.94
N LEU A 183 15.05 21.04 5.65
CA LEU A 183 13.98 21.12 4.67
C LEU A 183 13.21 19.80 4.69
N GLY A 184 11.88 19.86 4.59
CA GLY A 184 11.00 18.68 4.63
C GLY A 184 11.07 17.76 3.40
N VAL A 185 12.13 17.84 2.61
CA VAL A 185 12.31 17.06 1.38
C VAL A 185 12.78 15.65 1.72
N GLN A 186 12.11 14.65 1.16
CA GLN A 186 12.41 13.23 1.41
C GLN A 186 13.04 12.63 0.15
N ILE A 187 14.32 12.28 0.23
CA ILE A 187 15.06 11.59 -0.84
C ILE A 187 15.46 10.23 -0.30
N ASP A 188 14.93 9.17 -0.90
CA ASP A 188 15.36 7.81 -0.59
C ASP A 188 16.66 7.51 -1.32
N ALA A 189 17.76 7.50 -0.57
CA ALA A 189 19.09 7.36 -1.11
C ALA A 189 19.24 6.04 -1.92
N ALA A 190 18.72 4.92 -1.42
CA ALA A 190 18.80 3.64 -2.12
C ALA A 190 18.04 3.66 -3.45
N LYS A 191 16.82 4.19 -3.48
CA LYS A 191 16.03 4.31 -4.73
C LYS A 191 16.65 5.30 -5.73
N ALA A 192 17.31 6.32 -5.21
CA ALA A 192 17.95 7.35 -6.02
C ALA A 192 19.35 6.94 -6.53
N GLY A 193 19.81 5.72 -6.22
CA GLY A 193 21.16 5.25 -6.59
C GLY A 193 22.28 5.99 -5.84
N LEU A 194 21.93 6.56 -4.67
CA LEU A 194 22.81 7.41 -3.90
C LEU A 194 23.46 6.64 -2.73
N GLU A 195 24.70 6.19 -2.90
CA GLU A 195 25.47 5.39 -1.92
C GLU A 195 26.33 6.25 -0.97
N GLY A 196 26.43 7.55 -1.24
CA GLY A 196 27.31 8.47 -0.53
C GLY A 196 27.78 9.59 -1.45
N PHE A 197 28.90 10.20 -1.12
CA PHE A 197 29.58 11.13 -2.04
C PHE A 197 31.09 10.99 -1.96
N SER A 198 31.80 11.35 -3.02
CA SER A 198 33.27 11.39 -3.10
C SER A 198 33.81 12.77 -3.46
N ALA A 199 32.95 13.68 -3.93
CA ALA A 199 33.34 15.05 -4.31
C ALA A 199 32.23 16.07 -4.02
N PHE A 200 32.61 17.34 -3.95
CA PHE A 200 31.70 18.49 -3.99
C PHE A 200 31.89 19.23 -5.32
N ALA A 201 30.80 19.66 -5.94
CA ALA A 201 30.83 20.29 -7.25
C ALA A 201 29.87 21.47 -7.35
N VAL A 202 30.24 22.42 -8.20
CA VAL A 202 29.48 23.62 -8.51
C VAL A 202 29.47 23.82 -10.01
N TRP A 203 28.29 24.13 -10.54
CA TRP A 203 28.10 24.44 -11.95
C TRP A 203 27.43 25.80 -12.07
N GLY A 204 27.97 26.61 -12.97
CA GLY A 204 27.39 27.87 -13.37
C GLY A 204 26.13 27.70 -14.22
N ASP A 205 25.52 28.83 -14.54
CA ASP A 205 24.33 28.90 -15.37
C ASP A 205 24.59 28.41 -16.80
N ASP A 206 23.71 27.57 -17.33
CA ASP A 206 23.78 27.08 -18.70
C ASP A 206 23.12 28.02 -19.74
N GLY A 207 22.37 29.04 -19.32
CA GLY A 207 21.77 29.99 -20.26
C GLY A 207 22.65 31.20 -20.57
N THR A 208 22.24 31.95 -21.60
CA THR A 208 22.96 33.11 -22.14
C THR A 208 22.20 34.42 -21.97
N ASP A 209 20.88 34.36 -21.82
CA ASP A 209 20.02 35.52 -21.56
C ASP A 209 20.03 35.85 -20.05
N ASN A 210 20.43 37.07 -19.69
CA ASN A 210 20.60 37.52 -18.30
C ASN A 210 21.29 36.46 -17.40
N PRO A 211 22.54 36.07 -17.71
CA PRO A 211 23.15 34.87 -17.15
C PRO A 211 23.58 35.10 -15.70
N GLN A 212 23.36 34.08 -14.88
CA GLN A 212 23.53 34.19 -13.44
C GLN A 212 24.96 33.84 -12.99
N THR A 213 25.49 34.61 -12.03
CA THR A 213 26.74 34.29 -11.33
C THR A 213 26.44 33.99 -9.87
N ILE A 214 27.09 32.97 -9.31
CA ILE A 214 27.02 32.67 -7.87
C ILE A 214 28.39 32.78 -7.22
N TRP A 215 28.39 33.03 -5.91
CA TRP A 215 29.62 33.07 -5.11
C TRP A 215 29.52 32.10 -3.94
N LEU A 216 30.62 31.43 -3.63
CA LEU A 216 30.71 30.51 -2.52
C LEU A 216 31.63 31.06 -1.42
N ALA A 217 31.21 30.92 -0.17
CA ALA A 217 31.99 31.25 1.01
C ALA A 217 31.94 30.11 2.04
N ASP A 218 32.98 30.02 2.86
CA ASP A 218 33.03 29.18 4.07
C ASP A 218 32.55 27.74 3.87
N LEU A 219 33.24 27.01 2.99
CA LEU A 219 32.98 25.59 2.76
C LEU A 219 33.55 24.77 3.92
N ALA A 220 32.72 24.00 4.60
CA ALA A 220 33.14 23.04 5.61
C ALA A 220 32.66 21.63 5.22
N VAL A 221 33.57 20.66 5.27
CA VAL A 221 33.32 19.27 4.90
C VAL A 221 33.60 18.40 6.12
N ALA A 222 32.64 17.57 6.49
CA ALA A 222 32.81 16.49 7.46
C ALA A 222 32.66 15.16 6.74
N LEU A 223 33.70 14.31 6.76
CA LEU A 223 33.65 12.99 6.13
C LEU A 223 33.31 11.92 7.17
N GLY A 224 32.29 11.12 6.88
CA GLY A 224 31.90 9.95 7.67
C GLY A 224 32.30 8.63 7.02
N GLY A 225 31.91 7.53 7.68
CA GLY A 225 32.11 6.16 7.22
C GLY A 225 31.07 5.71 6.18
N PRO A 226 30.93 4.39 5.92
CA PRO A 226 29.94 3.87 4.99
C PRO A 226 28.49 4.29 5.34
N MET A 227 27.65 4.46 4.32
CA MET A 227 26.21 4.62 4.52
C MET A 227 25.58 3.30 4.97
N ALA A 228 24.66 3.33 5.95
CA ALA A 228 23.88 2.16 6.37
C ALA A 228 22.55 2.08 5.61
N LEU A 229 22.62 2.04 4.27
CA LEU A 229 21.41 1.93 3.44
C LEU A 229 20.74 0.57 3.67
N ALA A 230 19.45 0.60 4.01
CA ALA A 230 18.66 -0.61 4.04
C ALA A 230 18.57 -1.16 2.59
N PRO A 231 18.97 -2.42 2.34
CA PRO A 231 18.82 -3.00 1.02
C PRO A 231 17.34 -3.04 0.65
N ILE A 232 17.03 -2.74 -0.60
CA ILE A 232 15.70 -3.02 -1.14
C ILE A 232 15.60 -4.53 -1.34
N VAL A 233 14.73 -5.18 -0.59
CA VAL A 233 14.50 -6.63 -0.65
C VAL A 233 13.07 -6.85 -1.12
N GLU A 234 12.92 -7.51 -2.25
CA GLU A 234 11.61 -8.02 -2.69
C GLU A 234 11.43 -9.45 -2.18
N ALA A 235 10.30 -9.71 -1.53
CA ALA A 235 9.93 -11.05 -1.08
C ALA A 235 8.49 -11.39 -1.49
N ASP A 236 8.28 -12.67 -1.77
CA ASP A 236 6.99 -13.24 -2.14
C ASP A 236 6.57 -14.27 -1.08
N PRO A 237 5.75 -13.88 -0.09
CA PRO A 237 5.28 -14.80 0.96
C PRO A 237 4.40 -15.94 0.44
N TYR A 238 4.07 -15.91 -0.85
CA TYR A 238 3.11 -16.79 -1.51
C TYR A 238 3.73 -17.61 -2.64
N ASP A 239 5.06 -17.56 -2.80
CA ASP A 239 5.73 -18.49 -3.70
C ASP A 239 5.54 -19.95 -3.24
N ALA A 240 5.68 -20.89 -4.19
CA ALA A 240 5.43 -22.31 -3.92
C ALA A 240 6.27 -22.88 -2.76
N LYS A 241 7.49 -22.37 -2.56
CA LYS A 241 8.39 -22.83 -1.49
C LYS A 241 7.92 -22.30 -0.13
N ALA A 242 7.54 -21.02 -0.06
CA ALA A 242 7.01 -20.40 1.15
C ALA A 242 5.67 -21.04 1.57
N VAL A 243 4.77 -21.27 0.61
CA VAL A 243 3.50 -21.97 0.83
C VAL A 243 3.75 -23.39 1.35
N ALA A 244 4.62 -24.16 0.71
CA ALA A 244 4.95 -25.52 1.15
C ALA A 244 5.54 -25.54 2.56
N ALA A 245 6.45 -24.61 2.90
CA ALA A 245 7.05 -24.51 4.22
C ALA A 245 6.00 -24.20 5.32
N GLU A 246 5.08 -23.28 5.06
CA GLU A 246 3.99 -22.96 5.98
C GLU A 246 3.07 -24.17 6.21
N LEU A 247 2.76 -24.93 5.15
CA LEU A 247 1.89 -26.11 5.24
C LEU A 247 2.53 -27.25 6.03
N VAL A 248 3.83 -27.47 5.90
CA VAL A 248 4.56 -28.47 6.70
C VAL A 248 4.52 -28.12 8.19
N ALA A 249 4.49 -26.83 8.54
CA ALA A 249 4.40 -26.39 9.92
C ALA A 249 2.98 -26.54 10.53
N ARG A 250 1.97 -26.91 9.72
CA ARG A 250 0.59 -27.07 10.19
C ARG A 250 0.34 -28.45 10.77
N HIS A 251 -0.61 -28.47 11.71
CA HIS A 251 -1.18 -29.71 12.17
C HIS A 251 -2.13 -30.27 11.09
N PRO A 252 -2.21 -31.60 10.91
CA PRO A 252 -3.18 -32.20 10.02
C PRO A 252 -4.59 -31.71 10.38
N ALA A 253 -5.34 -31.23 9.38
CA ALA A 253 -6.71 -30.82 9.62
C ALA A 253 -7.58 -32.05 9.90
N VAL A 254 -8.37 -31.97 10.97
CA VAL A 254 -9.36 -32.98 11.34
C VAL A 254 -10.72 -32.48 10.90
N VAL A 255 -11.45 -33.29 10.14
CA VAL A 255 -12.86 -33.03 9.83
C VAL A 255 -13.69 -33.44 11.04
N TYR A 256 -14.13 -32.46 11.82
CA TYR A 256 -15.00 -32.70 12.96
C TYR A 256 -16.46 -32.84 12.53
N THR A 257 -17.15 -33.82 13.10
CA THR A 257 -18.58 -34.13 12.93
C THR A 257 -19.19 -34.46 14.28
N GLY A 258 -20.51 -34.67 14.35
CA GLY A 258 -21.17 -35.14 15.56
C GLY A 258 -20.61 -36.48 16.08
N ASP A 259 -20.16 -37.36 15.18
CA ASP A 259 -19.70 -38.70 15.53
C ASP A 259 -18.30 -38.73 16.18
N ASN A 260 -17.45 -37.75 15.87
CA ASN A 260 -16.08 -37.64 16.40
C ASN A 260 -15.87 -36.37 17.23
N ALA A 261 -16.97 -35.80 17.75
CA ALA A 261 -16.99 -34.56 18.51
C ALA A 261 -16.03 -34.61 19.72
N PRO A 262 -14.94 -33.81 19.74
CA PRO A 262 -14.06 -33.78 20.89
C PRO A 262 -14.71 -33.03 22.05
N ALA A 263 -14.49 -33.51 23.28
CA ALA A 263 -14.85 -32.80 24.50
C ALA A 263 -13.90 -31.60 24.73
N ALA A 264 -14.38 -30.61 25.49
CA ALA A 264 -13.48 -29.60 26.04
C ALA A 264 -12.50 -30.26 27.03
N PRO A 265 -11.19 -29.97 26.95
CA PRO A 265 -10.22 -30.50 27.90
C PRO A 265 -10.46 -29.92 29.29
N ALA A 266 -10.03 -30.63 30.34
CA ALA A 266 -9.99 -30.04 31.68
C ALA A 266 -8.93 -28.91 31.72
N ILE A 267 -9.08 -27.94 32.61
CA ILE A 267 -8.14 -26.80 32.67
C ILE A 267 -6.72 -27.24 33.04
N GLU A 268 -6.60 -28.34 33.78
CA GLU A 268 -5.36 -28.96 34.23
C GLU A 268 -4.60 -29.61 33.06
N ASP A 269 -5.33 -30.07 32.04
CA ASP A 269 -4.80 -30.72 30.83
C ASP A 269 -4.25 -29.71 29.82
N LEU A 270 -4.71 -28.46 29.87
CA LEU A 270 -4.15 -27.40 29.04
C LEU A 270 -2.73 -27.07 29.49
N PRO A 271 -1.75 -26.91 28.59
CA PRO A 271 -0.40 -26.57 28.98
C PRO A 271 -0.35 -25.22 29.72
N LEU A 272 0.36 -25.19 30.84
CA LEU A 272 0.67 -23.98 31.60
C LEU A 272 1.98 -23.39 31.06
N VAL A 273 1.89 -22.32 30.27
CA VAL A 273 3.04 -21.80 29.49
C VAL A 273 3.36 -20.35 29.85
N PRO A 274 4.65 -19.96 29.86
CA PRO A 274 5.04 -18.57 30.10
C PRO A 274 4.84 -17.68 28.88
N ARG A 275 4.66 -18.26 27.68
CA ARG A 275 4.48 -17.53 26.43
C ARG A 275 3.79 -18.39 25.37
N VAL A 276 3.20 -17.73 24.38
CA VAL A 276 2.70 -18.34 23.14
C VAL A 276 3.17 -17.54 21.93
N SER A 277 3.34 -18.20 20.78
CA SER A 277 3.84 -17.58 19.56
C SER A 277 2.98 -17.94 18.35
N GLN A 278 2.75 -16.96 17.48
CA GLN A 278 1.99 -17.10 16.24
C GLN A 278 2.41 -16.06 15.21
N HIS A 279 2.64 -16.49 13.97
CA HIS A 279 2.98 -15.63 12.82
C HIS A 279 4.16 -14.66 13.09
N GLY A 280 5.16 -15.11 13.85
CA GLY A 280 6.32 -14.30 14.23
C GLY A 280 6.08 -13.34 15.40
N ILE A 281 4.88 -13.33 15.97
CA ILE A 281 4.53 -12.56 17.17
C ILE A 281 4.54 -13.50 18.38
N THR A 282 5.22 -13.11 19.44
CA THR A 282 5.27 -13.86 20.70
C THR A 282 4.74 -13.01 21.84
N TRP A 283 3.74 -13.51 22.56
CA TRP A 283 3.25 -12.89 23.79
C TRP A 283 3.84 -13.62 25.00
N THR A 284 4.52 -12.89 25.87
CA THR A 284 5.03 -13.40 27.15
C THR A 284 4.14 -12.92 28.28
N PHE A 285 3.67 -13.86 29.10
CA PHE A 285 2.79 -13.58 30.22
C PHE A 285 3.61 -13.21 31.47
N GLU A 286 3.08 -12.33 32.32
CA GLU A 286 3.67 -11.98 33.60
C GLU A 286 3.75 -13.20 34.53
N ALA A 287 2.71 -14.02 34.53
CA ALA A 287 2.67 -15.35 35.14
C ALA A 287 2.22 -16.36 34.08
N PRO A 288 2.71 -17.63 34.11
CA PRO A 288 2.29 -18.64 33.15
C PRO A 288 0.76 -18.77 33.06
N ALA A 289 0.24 -18.83 31.83
CA ALA A 289 -1.18 -18.95 31.54
C ALA A 289 -1.51 -20.33 30.97
N ARG A 290 -2.72 -20.83 31.26
CA ARG A 290 -3.26 -22.02 30.59
C ARG A 290 -3.66 -21.63 29.18
N ALA A 291 -3.06 -22.26 28.19
CA ALA A 291 -3.26 -21.90 26.78
C ALA A 291 -3.83 -23.08 25.98
N GLY A 292 -4.72 -22.78 25.03
CA GLY A 292 -5.27 -23.74 24.08
C GLY A 292 -5.35 -23.13 22.67
N ARG A 293 -5.84 -23.91 21.71
CA ARG A 293 -5.98 -23.47 20.32
C ARG A 293 -7.40 -23.65 19.81
N PHE A 294 -7.82 -22.73 18.96
CA PHE A 294 -9.02 -22.86 18.15
C PHE A 294 -8.77 -23.79 16.95
N VAL A 295 -9.84 -24.18 16.25
CA VAL A 295 -9.80 -25.09 15.10
C VAL A 295 -8.95 -24.57 13.94
N ASN A 296 -8.84 -23.25 13.78
CA ASN A 296 -7.97 -22.62 12.78
C ASN A 296 -6.50 -22.50 13.24
N GLY A 297 -6.19 -22.90 14.47
CA GLY A 297 -4.85 -22.85 15.07
C GLY A 297 -4.54 -21.60 15.89
N ASP A 298 -5.41 -20.58 15.91
CA ASP A 298 -5.24 -19.37 16.71
C ASP A 298 -5.17 -19.70 18.21
N TRP A 299 -4.39 -18.92 18.97
CA TRP A 299 -4.23 -19.14 20.40
C TRP A 299 -5.33 -18.48 21.24
N TYR A 300 -5.71 -19.16 22.32
CA TYR A 300 -6.40 -18.56 23.45
C TYR A 300 -5.71 -18.83 24.78
N VAL A 301 -5.98 -17.98 25.76
CA VAL A 301 -5.67 -18.19 27.18
C VAL A 301 -6.94 -18.29 28.01
N VAL A 302 -6.92 -19.13 29.05
CA VAL A 302 -8.06 -19.36 29.95
C VAL A 302 -7.93 -18.54 31.22
N GLY A 303 -8.95 -17.74 31.52
CA GLY A 303 -8.99 -16.86 32.68
C GLY A 303 -8.15 -15.59 32.50
N PRO A 304 -8.15 -14.67 33.49
CA PRO A 304 -7.37 -13.44 33.41
C PRO A 304 -5.88 -13.71 33.22
N ALA A 305 -5.24 -12.95 32.33
CA ALA A 305 -3.81 -13.04 32.05
C ALA A 305 -3.23 -11.64 31.82
N THR A 306 -2.00 -11.40 32.26
CA THR A 306 -1.28 -10.15 31.95
C THR A 306 -0.19 -10.43 30.94
N ILE A 307 -0.21 -9.71 29.82
CA ILE A 307 0.87 -9.73 28.84
C ILE A 307 1.94 -8.76 29.31
N ALA A 308 3.12 -9.29 29.66
CA ALA A 308 4.26 -8.52 30.13
C ALA A 308 5.14 -8.04 28.97
N ALA A 309 5.31 -8.86 27.93
CA ALA A 309 6.12 -8.53 26.77
C ALA A 309 5.48 -9.07 25.47
N ILE A 310 5.72 -8.36 24.37
CA ILE A 310 5.44 -8.82 23.01
C ILE A 310 6.76 -8.75 22.24
N ASP A 311 7.05 -9.78 21.44
CA ASP A 311 8.19 -9.80 20.52
C ASP A 311 7.67 -9.97 19.07
N PRO A 312 8.08 -9.11 18.12
CA PRO A 312 8.92 -7.93 18.31
C PRO A 312 8.26 -6.86 19.20
N ALA A 313 9.08 -6.16 19.98
CA ALA A 313 8.59 -5.17 20.93
C ALA A 313 7.90 -3.98 20.22
N PRO A 314 6.75 -3.53 20.75
CA PRO A 314 6.19 -2.23 20.41
C PRO A 314 7.19 -1.10 20.74
N ARG A 315 7.41 -0.18 19.82
CA ARG A 315 8.27 1.01 20.02
C ARG A 315 7.45 2.28 19.88
N TYR A 316 7.82 3.32 20.63
CA TYR A 316 7.05 4.56 20.71
C TYR A 316 7.96 5.79 20.60
N GLY A 317 7.48 6.83 19.92
CA GLY A 317 8.18 8.11 19.82
C GLY A 317 9.65 7.98 19.43
N ALA A 318 10.54 8.53 20.26
CA ALA A 318 11.98 8.53 20.03
C ALA A 318 12.63 7.12 19.98
N ASP A 319 11.95 6.08 20.50
CA ASP A 319 12.44 4.70 20.42
C ASP A 319 12.38 4.14 18.99
N ILE A 320 11.65 4.80 18.09
CA ILE A 320 11.57 4.44 16.68
C ILE A 320 12.73 5.14 15.96
N PRO A 321 13.72 4.41 15.42
CA PRO A 321 14.85 5.01 14.74
C PRO A 321 14.39 5.89 13.58
N ARG A 322 14.98 7.09 13.46
CA ARG A 322 14.63 8.06 12.39
C ARG A 322 14.70 7.45 10.98
N ARG A 323 15.63 6.51 10.77
CA ARG A 323 15.82 5.76 9.51
C ARG A 323 14.64 4.86 9.12
N GLU A 324 13.78 4.51 10.07
CA GLU A 324 12.59 3.70 9.84
C GLU A 324 11.33 4.54 9.61
N LEU A 325 11.41 5.86 9.84
CA LEU A 325 10.28 6.79 9.67
C LEU A 325 10.06 7.07 8.18
N ASP A 326 8.84 6.85 7.72
CA ASP A 326 8.40 7.30 6.40
C ASP A 326 7.84 8.74 6.45
N ARG A 327 7.31 9.22 5.32
CA ARG A 327 6.75 10.57 5.23
C ARG A 327 5.58 10.77 6.20
N ILE A 328 4.69 9.79 6.30
CA ILE A 328 3.47 9.87 7.14
C ILE A 328 3.87 9.86 8.61
N ASP A 329 4.85 9.04 9.00
CA ASP A 329 5.40 9.06 10.36
C ASP A 329 5.93 10.46 10.76
N LYS A 330 6.64 11.12 9.83
CA LYS A 330 7.27 12.43 10.06
C LYS A 330 6.26 13.56 10.17
N GLU A 331 5.09 13.44 9.55
CA GLU A 331 3.97 14.39 9.68
C GLU A 331 3.31 14.33 11.07
N ARG A 332 3.55 13.26 11.84
CA ARG A 332 2.97 13.09 13.18
C ARG A 332 3.88 13.62 14.29
N PRO A 333 3.30 14.20 15.37
CA PRO A 333 4.02 14.48 16.60
C PRO A 333 4.75 13.23 17.10
N GLU A 334 5.96 13.38 17.62
CA GLU A 334 6.77 12.26 18.11
C GLU A 334 6.02 11.43 19.16
N SER A 335 5.29 12.06 20.08
CA SER A 335 4.50 11.38 21.10
C SER A 335 3.38 10.48 20.57
N GLN A 336 3.02 10.59 19.29
CA GLN A 336 1.99 9.80 18.63
C GLN A 336 2.55 8.68 17.74
N ARG A 337 3.88 8.54 17.65
CA ARG A 337 4.49 7.52 16.80
C ARG A 337 4.51 6.16 17.49
N VAL A 338 4.17 5.12 16.73
CA VAL A 338 4.13 3.73 17.20
C VAL A 338 4.58 2.78 16.09
N ARG A 339 5.32 1.73 16.46
CA ARG A 339 5.79 0.67 15.57
C ARG A 339 5.57 -0.67 16.27
N ASN A 340 5.19 -1.72 15.53
CA ASN A 340 4.78 -3.02 16.07
C ASN A 340 3.69 -2.89 17.16
N GLY A 341 2.73 -1.99 16.94
CA GLY A 341 1.68 -1.67 17.89
C GLY A 341 0.68 -2.82 18.04
N PHE A 342 -0.08 -2.77 19.12
CA PHE A 342 -1.16 -3.70 19.40
C PHE A 342 -2.37 -2.94 19.93
N MET A 343 -3.55 -3.55 19.79
CA MET A 343 -4.80 -3.03 20.32
C MET A 343 -5.49 -4.14 21.12
N LEU A 344 -5.86 -3.80 22.35
CA LEU A 344 -6.77 -4.62 23.15
C LEU A 344 -8.20 -4.21 22.80
N ASN A 345 -8.96 -5.14 22.25
CA ASN A 345 -10.34 -4.98 21.78
C ASN A 345 -10.45 -3.83 20.76
N PRO A 346 -9.88 -4.00 19.55
CA PRO A 346 -9.96 -2.97 18.54
C PRO A 346 -11.44 -2.61 18.25
N PRO A 347 -11.74 -1.33 17.96
CA PRO A 347 -13.10 -0.91 17.75
C PRO A 347 -13.60 -1.39 16.38
N ALA A 348 -14.88 -1.71 16.28
CA ALA A 348 -15.54 -2.06 15.02
C ALA A 348 -15.85 -0.81 14.16
N ARG A 349 -14.83 0.01 13.89
CA ARG A 349 -14.90 1.18 13.00
C ARG A 349 -13.52 1.47 12.41
N MET A 350 -13.47 2.37 11.43
CA MET A 350 -12.26 2.74 10.67
C MET A 350 -11.23 3.53 11.50
N GLU A 351 -10.74 2.93 12.58
CA GLU A 351 -9.75 3.48 13.52
C GLU A 351 -8.79 2.38 13.98
N VAL A 352 -7.49 2.65 13.90
CA VAL A 352 -6.40 1.75 14.33
C VAL A 352 -5.23 2.52 14.94
N ALA A 353 -4.35 1.82 15.68
CA ALA A 353 -3.11 2.38 16.23
C ALA A 353 -1.96 1.36 16.22
N TYR A 354 -1.92 0.50 15.21
CA TYR A 354 -0.87 -0.52 15.07
C TYR A 354 0.46 0.08 14.59
N ASP A 355 0.40 1.10 13.73
CA ASP A 355 1.58 1.70 13.14
C ASP A 355 1.32 3.16 12.76
N SER A 356 2.23 4.07 13.10
CA SER A 356 2.07 5.49 12.78
C SER A 356 2.21 5.84 11.29
N GLY A 357 2.68 4.92 10.45
CA GLY A 357 2.67 5.08 9.01
C GLY A 357 1.27 4.90 8.39
N VAL A 358 0.26 4.46 9.16
CA VAL A 358 -1.08 4.18 8.60
C VAL A 358 -1.71 5.48 8.12
N ARG A 359 -2.21 5.47 6.87
CA ARG A 359 -2.92 6.60 6.26
C ARG A 359 -4.41 6.57 6.66
N ASN A 360 -5.03 7.76 6.77
CA ASN A 360 -6.46 8.03 7.05
C ASN A 360 -7.02 7.54 8.41
N TRP A 361 -6.75 6.30 8.83
CA TRP A 361 -7.46 5.62 9.94
C TRP A 361 -6.65 5.51 11.23
N PHE A 362 -5.51 6.20 11.31
CA PHE A 362 -4.69 6.17 12.51
C PHE A 362 -5.28 7.08 13.61
N GLU A 363 -5.67 6.48 14.73
CA GLU A 363 -6.17 7.18 15.92
C GLU A 363 -5.16 7.03 17.09
N PRO A 364 -4.34 8.04 17.38
CA PRO A 364 -3.30 7.94 18.41
C PRO A 364 -3.83 7.63 19.82
N ALA A 365 -5.08 7.96 20.14
CA ALA A 365 -5.68 7.62 21.44
C ALA A 365 -5.86 6.10 21.66
N LEU A 366 -5.80 5.31 20.58
CA LEU A 366 -5.88 3.85 20.64
C LEU A 366 -4.52 3.19 20.92
N ILE A 367 -3.41 3.94 20.93
CA ILE A 367 -2.10 3.41 21.31
C ILE A 367 -2.18 2.80 22.71
N ARG A 368 -1.61 1.60 22.87
CA ARG A 368 -1.48 0.88 24.14
C ARG A 368 -0.01 0.61 24.43
N LYS A 369 0.32 0.50 25.73
CA LYS A 369 1.64 0.15 26.26
C LYS A 369 1.54 -1.09 27.13
N LEU A 370 2.64 -1.83 27.22
CA LEU A 370 2.78 -3.00 28.09
C LEU A 370 3.15 -2.57 29.53
N PRO A 371 2.81 -3.38 30.55
CA PRO A 371 2.01 -4.60 30.48
C PRO A 371 0.53 -4.31 30.23
N VAL A 372 -0.20 -5.29 29.67
CA VAL A 372 -1.66 -5.18 29.44
C VAL A 372 -2.38 -6.38 30.06
N ALA A 373 -3.37 -6.11 30.90
CA ALA A 373 -4.23 -7.14 31.48
C ALA A 373 -5.36 -7.50 30.52
N MET A 374 -5.55 -8.79 30.28
CA MET A 374 -6.67 -9.37 29.54
C MET A 374 -7.61 -10.08 30.53
N ARG A 375 -8.90 -9.96 30.27
CA ARG A 375 -9.97 -10.65 31.00
C ARG A 375 -10.77 -11.51 30.02
N PRO A 376 -11.45 -12.58 30.49
CA PRO A 376 -12.35 -13.34 29.64
C PRO A 376 -13.32 -12.42 28.89
N GLY A 377 -13.41 -12.59 27.58
CA GLY A 377 -14.10 -11.66 26.70
C GLY A 377 -13.15 -10.86 25.80
N ASP A 378 -11.90 -10.66 26.21
CA ASP A 378 -10.97 -9.78 25.50
C ASP A 378 -10.28 -10.46 24.32
N ALA A 379 -10.03 -9.70 23.25
CA ALA A 379 -9.17 -10.07 22.14
C ALA A 379 -8.06 -9.02 21.99
N LEU A 380 -6.81 -9.47 21.83
CA LEU A 380 -5.66 -8.61 21.60
C LEU A 380 -5.12 -8.86 20.19
N VAL A 381 -5.16 -7.82 19.36
CA VAL A 381 -4.56 -7.84 18.02
C VAL A 381 -3.19 -7.20 18.10
N ALA A 382 -2.14 -7.96 17.82
CA ALA A 382 -0.76 -7.47 17.76
C ALA A 382 -0.24 -7.52 16.32
N THR A 383 0.71 -6.64 16.00
CA THR A 383 1.22 -6.49 14.64
C THR A 383 2.74 -6.49 14.58
N ILE A 384 3.27 -6.89 13.43
CA ILE A 384 4.64 -6.59 13.02
C ILE A 384 4.55 -5.57 11.89
N SER A 385 5.29 -4.49 12.03
CA SER A 385 5.36 -3.44 11.04
C SER A 385 6.33 -3.78 9.90
N MET A 386 6.02 -3.30 8.70
CA MET A 386 6.91 -3.37 7.54
C MET A 386 8.23 -2.62 7.81
N PRO A 387 9.40 -3.28 7.68
CA PRO A 387 10.69 -2.59 7.62
C PRO A 387 10.76 -1.68 6.39
N ARG A 388 11.55 -0.60 6.46
CA ARG A 388 11.91 0.19 5.28
C ARG A 388 12.76 -0.64 4.31
N GLY A 389 12.51 -0.51 3.01
CA GLY A 389 13.20 -1.27 1.95
C GLY A 389 12.64 -2.67 1.69
N LEU A 390 11.72 -3.19 2.53
CA LEU A 390 11.04 -4.45 2.22
C LEU A 390 9.87 -4.19 1.27
N VAL A 391 9.88 -4.84 0.11
CA VAL A 391 8.77 -4.88 -0.85
C VAL A 391 8.15 -6.27 -0.76
N LEU A 392 6.88 -6.35 -0.33
CA LEU A 392 6.15 -7.61 -0.28
C LEU A 392 5.18 -7.73 -1.44
N LYS A 393 5.16 -8.90 -2.08
CA LYS A 393 4.02 -9.26 -2.91
C LYS A 393 2.83 -9.59 -2.00
N ALA A 394 1.75 -8.85 -2.16
CA ALA A 394 0.46 -9.17 -1.57
C ALA A 394 -0.22 -10.30 -2.36
N GLN A 395 -1.37 -10.73 -1.89
CA GLN A 395 -2.17 -11.76 -2.55
C GLN A 395 -2.49 -11.32 -3.99
N LEU A 396 -2.29 -12.25 -4.93
CA LEU A 396 -2.47 -12.08 -6.38
C LEU A 396 -1.42 -11.16 -7.04
N ARG A 397 -1.57 -9.82 -7.01
CA ARG A 397 -0.77 -8.95 -7.91
C ARG A 397 -0.10 -7.71 -7.30
N ASN A 398 -0.52 -7.23 -6.13
CA ASN A 398 -0.01 -5.96 -5.61
C ASN A 398 1.39 -6.14 -5.00
N LYS A 399 2.26 -5.13 -5.15
CA LYS A 399 3.51 -5.00 -4.40
C LYS A 399 3.35 -3.86 -3.41
N ILE A 400 3.64 -4.13 -2.14
CA ILE A 400 3.45 -3.18 -1.05
C ILE A 400 4.79 -2.86 -0.41
N GLU A 401 5.05 -1.58 -0.21
CA GLU A 401 6.24 -1.08 0.46
C GLU A 401 5.85 0.09 1.36
N ARG A 402 6.27 0.05 2.62
CA ARG A 402 6.03 1.16 3.56
C ARG A 402 6.45 2.50 2.96
N GLY A 403 5.57 3.50 3.07
CA GLY A 403 5.87 4.87 2.70
C GLY A 403 5.89 5.12 1.19
N VAL A 404 5.46 4.15 0.39
CA VAL A 404 5.29 4.27 -1.06
C VAL A 404 3.80 4.30 -1.39
N ASP A 405 3.39 5.36 -2.08
CA ASP A 405 2.00 5.58 -2.51
C ASP A 405 1.01 5.36 -1.35
N ASP A 406 0.08 4.43 -1.55
CA ASP A 406 -1.03 4.09 -0.67
C ASP A 406 -0.82 2.77 0.08
N SER A 407 0.45 2.33 0.18
CA SER A 407 0.83 1.05 0.76
C SER A 407 0.61 0.97 2.28
N SER A 408 0.16 -0.21 2.73
CA SER A 408 0.10 -0.54 4.15
C SER A 408 1.51 -0.56 4.79
N PRO A 409 1.67 0.02 5.99
CA PRO A 409 2.90 -0.08 6.77
C PRO A 409 2.96 -1.34 7.63
N ILE A 410 1.96 -2.23 7.57
CA ILE A 410 1.83 -3.39 8.47
C ILE A 410 2.15 -4.67 7.70
N ARG A 411 3.08 -5.47 8.21
CA ARG A 411 3.53 -6.70 7.56
C ARG A 411 2.60 -7.87 7.88
N THR A 412 2.35 -8.11 9.15
CA THR A 412 1.49 -9.21 9.62
C THR A 412 0.83 -8.87 10.95
N ALA A 413 -0.26 -9.58 11.26
CA ALA A 413 -0.94 -9.50 12.53
C ALA A 413 -1.40 -10.88 13.02
N ALA A 414 -1.59 -10.99 14.33
CA ALA A 414 -2.15 -12.17 14.99
C ALA A 414 -3.08 -11.76 16.14
N VAL A 415 -4.03 -12.64 16.48
CA VAL A 415 -5.03 -12.41 17.54
C VAL A 415 -4.79 -13.38 18.69
N LEU A 416 -4.66 -12.85 19.90
CA LEU A 416 -4.71 -13.63 21.14
C LEU A 416 -6.06 -13.41 21.83
N THR A 417 -6.79 -14.47 22.12
CA THR A 417 -8.12 -14.38 22.75
C THR A 417 -8.08 -14.83 24.20
N CYS A 418 -8.74 -14.11 25.10
CA CYS A 418 -8.91 -14.51 26.49
C CYS A 418 -10.31 -15.09 26.70
N VAL A 419 -10.41 -16.38 27.05
CA VAL A 419 -11.68 -17.10 27.23
C VAL A 419 -11.91 -17.45 28.70
N ARG A 420 -13.16 -17.72 29.06
CA ARG A 420 -13.54 -18.01 30.46
C ARG A 420 -13.16 -19.41 30.93
N ALA A 421 -13.25 -20.38 30.03
CA ALA A 421 -13.02 -21.80 30.29
C ALA A 421 -12.35 -22.43 29.06
N PRO A 422 -11.73 -23.62 29.21
CA PRO A 422 -11.23 -24.38 28.07
C PRO A 422 -12.31 -24.62 27.02
N LEU A 423 -11.94 -24.57 25.75
CA LEU A 423 -12.82 -24.81 24.61
C LEU A 423 -12.43 -26.12 23.92
N PRO A 424 -13.40 -26.83 23.31
CA PRO A 424 -13.11 -28.04 22.56
C PRO A 424 -12.22 -27.72 21.33
N PRO A 425 -11.35 -28.65 20.89
CA PRO A 425 -10.42 -28.47 19.77
C PRO A 425 -11.03 -28.03 18.43
N ASP A 426 -12.34 -28.21 18.26
CA ASP A 426 -13.08 -27.85 17.06
C ASP A 426 -13.80 -26.49 17.19
N ALA A 427 -13.57 -25.73 18.27
CA ALA A 427 -14.14 -24.40 18.45
C ALA A 427 -13.47 -23.37 17.51
N PHE A 428 -14.29 -22.55 16.86
CA PHE A 428 -13.83 -21.35 16.15
C PHE A 428 -13.42 -20.25 17.13
N ARG A 429 -12.49 -19.39 16.68
CA ARG A 429 -12.17 -18.17 17.41
C ARG A 429 -13.38 -17.22 17.31
N PRO A 430 -13.88 -16.64 18.42
CA PRO A 430 -14.85 -15.56 18.33
C PRO A 430 -14.26 -14.35 17.60
N ALA A 431 -15.11 -13.55 16.97
CA ALA A 431 -14.65 -12.39 16.21
C ALA A 431 -13.81 -11.45 17.11
N PHE A 432 -12.72 -10.90 16.59
CA PHE A 432 -11.82 -10.08 17.42
C PHE A 432 -12.41 -8.73 17.86
N CYS A 433 -13.54 -8.33 17.25
CA CYS A 433 -14.37 -7.20 17.67
C CYS A 433 -15.60 -7.62 18.50
N ASP A 434 -15.87 -8.91 18.65
CA ASP A 434 -17.02 -9.42 19.41
C ASP A 434 -16.68 -9.52 20.90
N ARG A 435 -17.46 -8.80 21.71
CA ARG A 435 -17.34 -8.83 23.18
C ARG A 435 -18.21 -9.87 23.86
N GLY A 436 -19.20 -10.40 23.16
CA GLY A 436 -20.02 -11.54 23.61
C GLY A 436 -19.26 -12.87 23.57
N GLN A 437 -18.22 -12.96 22.74
CA GLN A 437 -17.46 -14.18 22.47
C GLN A 437 -18.35 -15.36 22.06
N GLU A 438 -19.16 -15.14 21.03
CA GLU A 438 -19.94 -16.22 20.44
C GLU A 438 -19.01 -17.34 19.92
N ILE A 439 -19.19 -18.56 20.43
CA ILE A 439 -18.37 -19.71 20.07
C ILE A 439 -19.17 -20.63 19.15
N TYR A 440 -18.68 -20.79 17.93
CA TYR A 440 -19.15 -21.81 16.99
C TYR A 440 -18.26 -23.04 17.03
N LEU A 441 -18.78 -24.19 16.59
CA LEU A 441 -18.07 -25.46 16.58
C LEU A 441 -18.02 -26.02 15.15
N ALA A 442 -16.85 -26.48 14.71
CA ALA A 442 -16.66 -27.03 13.37
C ALA A 442 -17.44 -28.32 13.13
N ARG A 443 -17.77 -29.08 14.18
CA ARG A 443 -18.64 -30.26 14.08
C ARG A 443 -20.07 -29.94 13.63
N ASP A 444 -20.52 -28.70 13.82
CA ASP A 444 -21.87 -28.23 13.51
C ASP A 444 -21.97 -27.59 12.12
N LEU A 445 -20.86 -27.48 11.37
CA LEU A 445 -20.90 -26.93 10.02
C LEU A 445 -21.75 -27.80 9.11
N ARG A 446 -22.70 -27.15 8.44
CA ARG A 446 -23.61 -27.69 7.42
C ARG A 446 -22.90 -27.95 6.10
N ARG A 447 -21.88 -28.82 6.10
CA ARG A 447 -21.04 -29.13 4.93
C ARG A 447 -21.85 -29.69 3.77
N GLU A 448 -23.01 -30.30 4.02
CA GLU A 448 -23.95 -30.76 3.00
C GLU A 448 -24.53 -29.64 2.12
N ARG A 449 -24.36 -28.37 2.52
CA ARG A 449 -24.68 -27.19 1.71
C ARG A 449 -23.64 -26.91 0.62
N LEU A 450 -22.43 -27.45 0.75
CA LEU A 450 -21.40 -27.32 -0.26
C LEU A 450 -21.65 -28.34 -1.39
N PRO A 451 -21.78 -27.90 -2.64
CA PRO A 451 -21.92 -28.81 -3.76
C PRO A 451 -20.59 -29.51 -4.08
N ALA A 452 -20.67 -30.53 -4.92
CA ALA A 452 -19.53 -31.21 -5.53
C ALA A 452 -19.55 -30.95 -7.05
N ALA A 453 -19.23 -29.71 -7.43
CA ALA A 453 -19.22 -29.29 -8.82
C ALA A 453 -17.95 -29.79 -9.53
N ALA A 454 -18.12 -30.50 -10.65
CA ALA A 454 -17.00 -31.03 -11.43
C ALA A 454 -16.08 -29.91 -11.95
N ALA A 455 -14.78 -29.98 -11.68
CA ALA A 455 -13.82 -29.00 -12.17
C ALA A 455 -12.89 -29.63 -13.20
N ALA A 456 -12.67 -28.95 -14.34
CA ALA A 456 -11.73 -29.42 -15.36
C ALA A 456 -10.29 -29.51 -14.83
N HIS A 457 -9.93 -28.57 -13.95
CA HIS A 457 -8.66 -28.53 -13.24
C HIS A 457 -8.91 -28.15 -11.78
N ALA A 458 -8.21 -28.80 -10.86
CA ALA A 458 -8.28 -28.46 -9.44
C ALA A 458 -7.59 -27.10 -9.21
N PRO A 459 -8.18 -26.19 -8.41
CA PRO A 459 -7.51 -24.97 -7.99
C PRO A 459 -6.33 -25.33 -7.06
N ASP A 460 -5.34 -24.44 -6.96
CA ASP A 460 -4.28 -24.55 -5.96
C ASP A 460 -4.81 -24.25 -4.56
N VAL A 461 -5.47 -25.24 -3.95
CA VAL A 461 -6.08 -25.11 -2.62
C VAL A 461 -5.05 -24.68 -1.57
N ASP A 462 -3.80 -25.13 -1.69
CA ASP A 462 -2.73 -24.84 -0.73
C ASP A 462 -2.37 -23.34 -0.72
N LEU A 463 -2.33 -22.71 -1.89
CA LEU A 463 -2.17 -21.26 -2.01
C LEU A 463 -3.31 -20.51 -1.32
N TYR A 464 -4.57 -20.91 -1.53
CA TYR A 464 -5.72 -20.24 -0.90
C TYR A 464 -5.81 -20.51 0.61
N VAL A 465 -5.36 -21.70 1.06
CA VAL A 465 -5.17 -22.00 2.48
C VAL A 465 -4.12 -21.08 3.10
N ARG A 466 -3.07 -20.70 2.37
CA ARG A 466 -2.09 -19.70 2.81
C ARG A 466 -2.68 -18.28 2.81
N PHE A 467 -3.46 -17.90 1.81
CA PHE A 467 -4.12 -16.58 1.72
C PHE A 467 -5.10 -16.33 2.86
N THR A 468 -5.75 -17.37 3.36
CA THR A 468 -6.81 -17.27 4.38
C THR A 468 -6.36 -17.68 5.78
N HIS A 469 -5.11 -18.15 5.94
CA HIS A 469 -4.59 -18.67 7.21
C HIS A 469 -4.59 -17.66 8.34
N ARG A 470 -4.17 -16.44 8.03
CA ARG A 470 -3.94 -15.41 9.02
C ARG A 470 -5.18 -14.53 9.11
N PRO A 471 -5.47 -13.98 10.29
CA PRO A 471 -6.71 -13.22 10.50
C PRO A 471 -6.74 -11.96 9.62
N TRP A 472 -7.89 -11.71 9.00
CA TRP A 472 -8.14 -10.52 8.18
C TRP A 472 -8.53 -9.35 9.10
N VAL A 473 -7.52 -8.70 9.69
CA VAL A 473 -7.69 -7.63 10.70
C VAL A 473 -7.76 -6.22 10.09
N GLY A 474 -8.67 -6.02 9.12
CA GLY A 474 -8.88 -4.73 8.45
C GLY A 474 -10.21 -4.09 8.85
N THR A 475 -10.20 -3.22 9.86
CA THR A 475 -11.38 -2.40 10.25
C THR A 475 -11.48 -1.10 9.45
N GLY A 476 -10.51 -0.79 8.59
CA GLY A 476 -10.57 0.31 7.66
C GLY A 476 -11.23 -0.10 6.33
N PHE A 477 -10.81 0.57 5.26
CA PHE A 477 -11.52 0.52 3.97
C PHE A 477 -10.60 0.47 2.74
N PHE A 478 -9.53 1.27 2.72
CA PHE A 478 -8.69 1.43 1.53
C PHE A 478 -7.45 0.52 1.49
N GLY A 479 -7.24 -0.31 2.51
CA GLY A 479 -6.07 -1.19 2.60
C GLY A 479 -4.87 -0.59 3.32
N PHE A 480 -4.99 0.61 3.89
CA PHE A 480 -3.86 1.35 4.47
C PHE A 480 -3.38 0.82 5.81
N GLU A 481 -4.21 0.03 6.47
CA GLU A 481 -3.98 -0.60 7.77
C GLU A 481 -3.92 -2.13 7.71
N GLU A 482 -4.11 -2.70 6.53
CA GLU A 482 -4.29 -4.12 6.35
C GLU A 482 -2.94 -4.83 6.34
N PRO A 483 -2.71 -5.90 7.13
CA PRO A 483 -1.42 -6.60 7.12
C PRO A 483 -1.20 -7.34 5.80
N VAL A 484 -0.10 -7.02 5.11
CA VAL A 484 0.19 -7.50 3.73
C VAL A 484 0.28 -9.02 3.61
N GLU A 485 0.83 -9.69 4.63
CA GLU A 485 0.95 -11.16 4.66
C GLU A 485 -0.33 -11.88 5.11
N ASN A 486 -1.36 -11.13 5.54
CA ASN A 486 -2.61 -11.67 6.06
C ASN A 486 -3.75 -11.64 5.03
N MET A 487 -3.89 -10.53 4.32
CA MET A 487 -5.09 -10.26 3.52
C MET A 487 -4.76 -9.49 2.24
N PRO A 488 -5.65 -9.52 1.22
CA PRO A 488 -5.50 -8.72 0.01
C PRO A 488 -5.37 -7.22 0.33
N GLN A 489 -4.84 -6.42 -0.59
CA GLN A 489 -4.52 -4.99 -0.35
C GLN A 489 -5.36 -4.04 -1.21
N TYR A 490 -6.36 -4.57 -1.89
CA TYR A 490 -7.30 -3.81 -2.73
C TYR A 490 -8.61 -4.60 -2.87
N GLY A 491 -9.76 -3.94 -2.82
CA GLY A 491 -11.09 -4.58 -2.77
C GLY A 491 -11.38 -5.55 -3.92
N LEU A 492 -10.87 -5.28 -5.13
CA LEU A 492 -10.93 -6.21 -6.25
C LEU A 492 -10.32 -7.55 -5.87
N GLU A 493 -9.15 -7.52 -5.24
CA GLU A 493 -8.44 -8.73 -4.85
C GLU A 493 -9.14 -9.42 -3.67
N TYR A 494 -9.83 -8.69 -2.78
CA TYR A 494 -10.77 -9.30 -1.83
C TYR A 494 -11.84 -10.11 -2.56
N GLY A 495 -12.49 -9.50 -3.56
CA GLY A 495 -13.54 -10.15 -4.33
C GLY A 495 -13.06 -11.40 -5.05
N ARG A 496 -11.89 -11.31 -5.69
CA ARG A 496 -11.24 -12.44 -6.37
C ARG A 496 -10.86 -13.53 -5.38
N VAL A 497 -10.11 -13.23 -4.31
CA VAL A 497 -9.69 -14.25 -3.34
C VAL A 497 -10.90 -14.91 -2.68
N ALA A 498 -11.88 -14.14 -2.20
CA ALA A 498 -13.08 -14.71 -1.58
C ALA A 498 -13.88 -15.59 -2.56
N GLY A 499 -14.06 -15.13 -3.80
CA GLY A 499 -14.75 -15.89 -4.85
C GLY A 499 -14.02 -17.17 -5.24
N LEU A 500 -12.69 -17.12 -5.40
CA LEU A 500 -11.84 -18.28 -5.69
C LEU A 500 -11.90 -19.30 -4.54
N CYS A 501 -11.82 -18.85 -3.29
CA CYS A 501 -11.94 -19.73 -2.13
C CYS A 501 -13.31 -20.42 -2.08
N ALA A 502 -14.40 -19.67 -2.23
CA ALA A 502 -15.75 -20.24 -2.19
C ALA A 502 -16.01 -21.21 -3.35
N LEU A 503 -15.54 -20.91 -4.57
CA LEU A 503 -15.62 -21.82 -5.71
C LEU A 503 -14.79 -23.09 -5.52
N ALA A 504 -13.57 -22.97 -4.99
CA ALA A 504 -12.75 -24.12 -4.66
C ALA A 504 -13.45 -25.04 -3.64
N LEU A 505 -14.18 -24.46 -2.68
CA LEU A 505 -14.95 -25.22 -1.69
C LEU A 505 -16.19 -25.92 -2.30
N CYS A 506 -16.78 -25.32 -3.34
CA CYS A 506 -17.86 -25.89 -4.15
C CYS A 506 -17.40 -26.95 -5.15
N ALA A 507 -16.09 -27.10 -5.38
CA ALA A 507 -15.56 -28.08 -6.32
C ALA A 507 -15.60 -29.50 -5.73
N ASP A 508 -15.69 -30.49 -6.63
CA ASP A 508 -15.60 -31.92 -6.32
C ASP A 508 -14.15 -32.31 -5.96
N LEU A 509 -13.78 -32.01 -4.71
CA LEU A 509 -12.49 -32.31 -4.10
C LEU A 509 -12.73 -33.10 -2.80
N PRO A 510 -11.78 -33.95 -2.37
CA PRO A 510 -11.86 -34.64 -1.10
C PRO A 510 -12.09 -33.66 0.07
N PRO A 511 -13.02 -33.93 1.00
CA PRO A 511 -13.30 -33.06 2.13
C PRO A 511 -12.06 -32.67 2.94
N GLU A 512 -11.16 -33.62 3.19
CA GLU A 512 -9.93 -33.42 3.97
C GLU A 512 -9.00 -32.41 3.30
N ARG A 513 -9.04 -32.33 1.97
CA ARG A 513 -8.24 -31.36 1.21
C ARG A 513 -8.84 -29.95 1.30
N LYS A 514 -10.15 -29.85 1.41
CA LYS A 514 -10.90 -28.59 1.51
C LYS A 514 -10.98 -28.04 2.94
N GLU A 515 -10.92 -28.91 3.94
CA GLU A 515 -11.20 -28.57 5.33
C GLU A 515 -10.38 -27.39 5.88
N PRO A 516 -9.05 -27.27 5.65
CA PRO A 516 -8.31 -26.11 6.12
C PRO A 516 -8.80 -24.80 5.49
N LEU A 517 -9.14 -24.83 4.20
CA LEU A 517 -9.67 -23.65 3.49
C LEU A 517 -11.06 -23.30 3.99
N LEU A 518 -11.89 -24.31 4.25
CA LEU A 518 -13.24 -24.16 4.78
C LEU A 518 -13.22 -23.48 6.15
N VAL A 519 -12.43 -24.02 7.07
CA VAL A 519 -12.25 -23.48 8.43
C VAL A 519 -11.77 -22.02 8.36
N ASN A 520 -10.77 -21.74 7.53
CA ASN A 520 -10.23 -20.39 7.40
C ASN A 520 -11.26 -19.40 6.83
N LEU A 521 -11.98 -19.76 5.76
CA LEU A 521 -12.96 -18.86 5.15
C LEU A 521 -14.16 -18.61 6.08
N VAL A 522 -14.61 -19.64 6.82
CA VAL A 522 -15.63 -19.48 7.86
C VAL A 522 -15.14 -18.55 8.96
N GLN A 523 -13.90 -18.70 9.42
CA GLN A 523 -13.32 -17.82 10.44
C GLN A 523 -13.25 -16.35 9.97
N ILE A 524 -12.89 -16.10 8.72
CA ILE A 524 -12.92 -14.75 8.11
C ILE A 524 -14.35 -14.20 8.12
N GLY A 525 -15.34 -15.03 7.77
CA GLY A 525 -16.76 -14.65 7.83
C GLY A 525 -17.24 -14.31 9.24
N ILE A 526 -16.80 -15.07 10.27
CA ILE A 526 -17.06 -14.78 11.68
C ILE A 526 -16.46 -13.42 12.06
N ASP A 527 -15.21 -13.14 11.68
CA ASP A 527 -14.56 -11.86 12.00
C ASP A 527 -15.28 -10.66 11.36
N LEU A 528 -15.53 -10.73 10.05
CA LEU A 528 -16.19 -9.65 9.31
C LEU A 528 -17.65 -9.46 9.76
N GLY A 529 -18.38 -10.56 10.01
CA GLY A 529 -19.74 -10.52 10.54
C GLY A 529 -19.78 -9.95 11.96
N GLY A 530 -18.82 -10.32 12.80
CA GLY A 530 -18.66 -9.78 14.15
C GLY A 530 -18.36 -8.28 14.18
N MET A 531 -17.61 -7.76 13.20
CA MET A 531 -17.46 -6.31 13.04
C MET A 531 -18.80 -5.63 12.77
N VAL A 532 -19.60 -6.17 11.84
CA VAL A 532 -20.92 -5.62 11.51
C VAL A 532 -21.85 -5.65 12.71
N ARG A 533 -21.92 -6.79 13.43
CA ARG A 533 -22.66 -6.92 14.70
C ARG A 533 -22.24 -5.87 15.73
N ALA A 534 -20.95 -5.57 15.81
CA ALA A 534 -20.39 -4.58 16.72
C ALA A 534 -20.54 -3.12 16.21
N GLY A 535 -21.22 -2.90 15.08
CA GLY A 535 -21.59 -1.57 14.58
C GLY A 535 -20.71 -1.02 13.45
N HIS A 536 -19.89 -1.86 12.81
CA HIS A 536 -19.11 -1.43 11.64
C HIS A 536 -20.04 -1.01 10.49
N PRO A 537 -19.79 0.14 9.81
CA PRO A 537 -20.68 0.65 8.77
C PRO A 537 -20.66 -0.17 7.47
N GLY A 538 -19.75 -1.13 7.36
CA GLY A 538 -19.54 -1.94 6.16
C GLY A 538 -18.53 -1.32 5.21
N TRP A 539 -18.58 -1.74 3.95
CA TRP A 539 -17.61 -1.40 2.91
C TRP A 539 -18.37 -0.89 1.68
N THR A 540 -18.45 0.44 1.58
CA THR A 540 -19.20 1.14 0.53
C THR A 540 -18.68 0.91 -0.88
N GLY A 541 -19.56 1.10 -1.87
CA GLY A 541 -19.18 1.28 -3.27
C GLY A 541 -18.14 2.40 -3.42
N TRP A 542 -16.99 2.04 -4.01
CA TRP A 542 -15.90 2.96 -4.37
C TRP A 542 -15.05 2.31 -5.46
N GLY A 543 -15.67 2.05 -6.61
CA GLY A 543 -15.08 1.32 -7.72
C GLY A 543 -14.66 -0.06 -7.25
N GLY A 544 -13.36 -0.32 -7.25
CA GLY A 544 -12.81 -1.61 -6.85
C GLY A 544 -12.46 -1.75 -5.36
N HIS A 545 -12.79 -0.84 -4.45
CA HIS A 545 -12.43 -0.99 -3.03
C HIS A 545 -13.46 -1.72 -2.16
N GLY A 546 -14.76 -1.49 -2.39
CA GLY A 546 -15.85 -2.01 -1.55
C GLY A 546 -16.15 -3.51 -1.69
N SER A 547 -15.46 -4.20 -2.59
CA SER A 547 -15.74 -5.58 -2.96
C SER A 547 -15.15 -6.63 -1.99
N GLY A 548 -15.77 -7.80 -1.98
CA GLY A 548 -15.26 -9.08 -1.50
C GLY A 548 -15.51 -9.42 -0.03
N ARG A 549 -16.05 -8.49 0.76
CA ARG A 549 -16.23 -8.71 2.21
C ARG A 549 -17.62 -9.24 2.59
N LYS A 550 -18.62 -9.12 1.72
CA LYS A 550 -19.96 -9.69 1.96
C LYS A 550 -19.98 -11.21 1.83
N LEU A 551 -19.31 -11.78 0.82
CA LEU A 551 -19.31 -13.22 0.56
C LEU A 551 -18.85 -14.07 1.76
N PRO A 552 -17.70 -13.81 2.41
CA PRO A 552 -17.28 -14.62 3.55
C PRO A 552 -18.31 -14.63 4.70
N ILE A 553 -18.99 -13.51 4.95
CA ILE A 553 -20.02 -13.38 5.99
C ILE A 553 -21.22 -14.29 5.68
N VAL A 554 -21.78 -14.15 4.47
CA VAL A 554 -22.93 -14.93 4.02
C VAL A 554 -22.59 -16.42 3.97
N PHE A 555 -21.41 -16.75 3.44
CA PHE A 555 -20.90 -18.12 3.36
C PHE A 555 -20.77 -18.75 4.76
N ALA A 556 -20.15 -18.04 5.72
CA ALA A 556 -20.05 -18.51 7.09
C ALA A 556 -21.44 -18.70 7.72
N GLY A 557 -22.34 -17.73 7.58
CA GLY A 557 -23.70 -17.82 8.13
C GLY A 557 -24.48 -19.04 7.62
N LEU A 558 -24.42 -19.32 6.32
CA LEU A 558 -25.05 -20.50 5.73
C LEU A 558 -24.56 -21.82 6.34
N LEU A 559 -23.25 -21.93 6.54
CA LEU A 559 -22.62 -23.16 7.04
C LEU A 559 -22.73 -23.30 8.56
N LEU A 560 -22.66 -22.20 9.30
CA LEU A 560 -22.86 -22.17 10.74
C LEU A 560 -24.34 -22.33 11.13
N GLY A 561 -25.26 -22.12 10.18
CA GLY A 561 -26.68 -22.05 10.46
C GLY A 561 -27.10 -20.76 11.18
N ASP A 562 -26.29 -19.72 11.06
CA ASP A 562 -26.53 -18.40 11.62
C ASP A 562 -27.32 -17.55 10.61
N GLU A 563 -28.61 -17.39 10.86
CA GLU A 563 -29.51 -16.65 9.95
C GLU A 563 -29.17 -15.16 9.86
N GLU A 564 -28.59 -14.58 10.91
CA GLU A 564 -28.25 -13.17 10.95
C GLU A 564 -27.09 -12.87 9.99
N LEU A 565 -26.02 -13.68 10.05
CA LEU A 565 -24.88 -13.58 9.14
C LEU A 565 -25.23 -14.04 7.73
N ALA A 566 -26.04 -15.10 7.60
CA ALA A 566 -26.47 -15.60 6.30
C ALA A 566 -27.21 -14.49 5.54
N ALA A 567 -28.17 -13.82 6.19
CA ALA A 567 -28.94 -12.73 5.60
C ALA A 567 -28.43 -11.34 6.03
N ILE A 568 -27.10 -11.11 6.03
CA ILE A 568 -26.48 -9.93 6.65
C ILE A 568 -27.09 -8.58 6.23
N THR A 569 -27.41 -8.38 4.95
CA THR A 569 -28.03 -7.14 4.46
C THR A 569 -29.46 -6.95 5.00
N LYS A 570 -30.19 -8.04 5.27
CA LYS A 570 -31.52 -7.97 5.90
C LYS A 570 -31.41 -7.70 7.39
N SER A 571 -30.46 -8.33 8.06
CA SER A 571 -30.19 -8.17 9.49
C SER A 571 -29.68 -6.77 9.82
N PHE A 572 -28.84 -6.21 8.94
CA PHE A 572 -28.21 -4.90 9.08
C PHE A 572 -28.43 -4.05 7.81
N PRO A 573 -29.65 -3.53 7.59
CA PRO A 573 -30.00 -2.85 6.34
C PRO A 573 -29.28 -1.52 6.08
N LYS A 574 -28.53 -1.01 7.06
CA LYS A 574 -27.71 0.21 6.93
C LYS A 574 -26.24 -0.08 6.67
N THR A 575 -25.82 -1.35 6.70
CA THR A 575 -24.45 -1.74 6.44
C THR A 575 -24.21 -1.73 4.93
N SER A 576 -23.17 -1.03 4.51
CA SER A 576 -22.80 -0.92 3.11
C SER A 576 -22.03 -2.14 2.62
N PHE A 577 -22.34 -2.58 1.40
CA PHE A 577 -21.57 -3.58 0.66
C PHE A 577 -21.43 -3.15 -0.79
N GLY A 578 -20.20 -3.13 -1.32
CA GLY A 578 -19.93 -2.64 -2.67
C GLY A 578 -20.70 -3.40 -3.76
N GLU A 579 -20.87 -4.71 -3.59
CA GLU A 579 -21.66 -5.55 -4.50
C GLU A 579 -23.12 -5.09 -4.61
N ASP A 580 -23.71 -4.69 -3.48
CA ASP A 580 -25.10 -4.29 -3.39
C ASP A 580 -25.30 -2.84 -3.86
N GLU A 581 -24.40 -1.94 -3.44
CA GLU A 581 -24.51 -0.51 -3.75
C GLU A 581 -24.22 -0.22 -5.23
N GLN A 582 -23.37 -1.00 -5.89
CA GLN A 582 -22.93 -0.75 -7.26
C GLN A 582 -23.69 -1.57 -8.32
N THR A 583 -24.72 -2.32 -7.95
CA THR A 583 -25.62 -3.03 -8.87
C THR A 583 -27.08 -2.71 -8.57
N ALA A 584 -27.90 -2.45 -9.60
CA ALA A 584 -29.31 -2.16 -9.42
C ALA A 584 -30.10 -2.50 -10.70
N TYR A 585 -31.40 -2.74 -10.56
CA TYR A 585 -32.29 -2.79 -11.71
C TYR A 585 -32.60 -1.38 -12.21
N GLY A 586 -32.41 -1.15 -13.51
CA GLY A 586 -32.56 0.15 -14.14
C GLY A 586 -32.29 0.08 -15.64
N GLU A 587 -32.83 1.05 -16.39
CA GLU A 587 -32.59 1.15 -17.83
C GLU A 587 -31.14 1.58 -18.11
N CYS A 588 -30.42 0.73 -18.84
CA CYS A 588 -29.07 0.99 -19.31
C CYS A 588 -29.11 1.52 -20.75
N TRP A 589 -28.18 2.42 -21.10
CA TRP A 589 -28.01 2.92 -22.47
C TRP A 589 -27.74 1.80 -23.50
N THR A 590 -27.30 0.62 -23.06
CA THR A 590 -27.10 -0.57 -23.90
C THR A 590 -28.39 -1.36 -24.18
N GLY A 591 -29.50 -1.01 -23.53
CA GLY A 591 -30.77 -1.75 -23.56
C GLY A 591 -30.88 -2.87 -22.51
N ALA A 592 -29.87 -3.06 -21.66
CA ALA A 592 -29.98 -3.92 -20.49
C ALA A 592 -30.87 -3.28 -19.40
N THR A 593 -31.52 -4.11 -18.57
CA THR A 593 -32.41 -3.68 -17.48
C THR A 593 -31.79 -3.82 -16.08
N VAL A 594 -30.48 -4.10 -16.04
CA VAL A 594 -29.65 -4.08 -14.84
C VAL A 594 -28.42 -3.22 -15.11
N VAL A 595 -28.02 -2.41 -14.15
CA VAL A 595 -26.94 -1.44 -14.31
C VAL A 595 -25.77 -1.70 -13.38
N PHE A 596 -24.59 -1.22 -13.79
CA PHE A 596 -23.56 -0.79 -12.86
C PHE A 596 -23.93 0.61 -12.34
N ALA A 597 -24.24 0.72 -11.06
CA ALA A 597 -24.77 1.96 -10.48
C ALA A 597 -23.69 3.04 -10.21
N GLY A 598 -22.51 2.90 -10.81
CA GLY A 598 -21.42 3.88 -10.72
C GLY A 598 -20.28 3.48 -9.79
N HIS A 599 -19.23 4.30 -9.79
CA HIS A 599 -18.07 4.12 -8.93
C HIS A 599 -18.44 4.22 -7.44
N SER A 600 -19.32 5.15 -7.05
CA SER A 600 -19.75 5.30 -5.66
C SER A 600 -21.06 4.56 -5.33
N GLY A 601 -21.76 4.07 -6.36
CA GLY A 601 -23.00 3.33 -6.23
C GLY A 601 -24.17 4.14 -5.66
N ILE A 602 -25.13 3.41 -5.09
CA ILE A 602 -26.28 3.92 -4.35
C ILE A 602 -26.02 3.70 -2.87
N ASP A 603 -26.17 4.75 -2.06
CA ASP A 603 -25.96 4.67 -0.62
C ASP A 603 -27.00 3.79 0.05
N ALA A 604 -26.57 2.68 0.68
CA ALA A 604 -27.47 1.71 1.29
C ALA A 604 -28.35 2.30 2.41
N ALA A 605 -27.88 3.31 3.13
CA ALA A 605 -28.60 3.89 4.27
C ALA A 605 -29.69 4.88 3.83
N THR A 606 -29.52 5.54 2.68
CA THR A 606 -30.40 6.63 2.21
C THR A 606 -31.17 6.29 0.93
N GLY A 607 -30.69 5.31 0.15
CA GLY A 607 -31.17 5.01 -1.20
C GLY A 607 -30.86 6.11 -2.23
N ALA A 608 -30.00 7.08 -1.89
CA ALA A 608 -29.58 8.16 -2.78
C ALA A 608 -28.42 7.72 -3.67
N GLY A 609 -28.38 8.21 -4.91
CA GLY A 609 -27.20 8.07 -5.75
C GLY A 609 -26.03 8.80 -5.11
N ARG A 610 -24.96 8.08 -4.76
CA ARG A 610 -23.86 8.65 -3.98
C ARG A 610 -22.91 9.43 -4.88
N ASP A 611 -23.04 10.76 -4.89
CA ASP A 611 -22.13 11.65 -5.60
C ASP A 611 -21.13 12.27 -4.60
N ARG A 612 -19.85 11.92 -4.69
CA ARG A 612 -18.81 12.43 -3.78
C ARG A 612 -18.25 13.77 -4.28
N GLY A 613 -19.10 14.59 -4.90
CA GLY A 613 -18.74 15.84 -5.58
C GLY A 613 -17.97 15.63 -6.89
N ASN A 614 -18.10 14.46 -7.51
CA ASN A 614 -17.27 14.02 -8.64
C ASN A 614 -18.02 13.27 -9.74
N GLY A 615 -19.34 13.17 -9.65
CA GLY A 615 -20.20 12.51 -10.63
C GLY A 615 -20.05 10.97 -10.64
N TRP A 616 -19.66 10.36 -9.52
CA TRP A 616 -19.42 8.91 -9.41
C TRP A 616 -20.67 8.06 -9.09
N GLY A 617 -21.84 8.68 -8.94
CA GLY A 617 -23.09 7.96 -8.71
C GLY A 617 -23.62 7.24 -9.97
N PRO A 618 -24.92 6.85 -9.96
CA PRO A 618 -25.62 6.26 -11.09
C PRO A 618 -25.38 7.01 -12.42
N TYR A 619 -24.94 6.29 -13.46
CA TYR A 619 -24.59 6.92 -14.76
C TYR A 619 -25.10 6.16 -16.00
N GLU A 620 -25.28 4.84 -15.91
CA GLU A 620 -25.59 4.00 -17.08
C GLU A 620 -26.96 4.29 -17.73
N HIS A 621 -27.79 5.15 -17.13
CA HIS A 621 -29.04 5.64 -17.73
C HIS A 621 -28.81 6.70 -18.84
N THR A 622 -27.59 7.23 -18.96
CA THR A 622 -27.22 8.21 -19.99
C THR A 622 -26.24 7.61 -21.00
N PRO A 623 -26.32 7.98 -22.29
CA PRO A 623 -25.39 7.50 -23.31
C PRO A 623 -23.99 8.12 -23.16
N PRO A 624 -22.93 7.49 -23.72
CA PRO A 624 -21.55 7.97 -23.61
C PRO A 624 -21.30 9.42 -24.04
N ALA A 625 -22.09 9.95 -24.97
CA ALA A 625 -21.97 11.36 -25.42
C ALA A 625 -22.29 12.39 -24.32
N GLU A 626 -23.04 11.99 -23.29
CA GLU A 626 -23.39 12.83 -22.15
C GLU A 626 -22.40 12.67 -20.99
N TRP A 627 -21.51 11.67 -21.05
CA TRP A 627 -20.59 11.40 -19.97
C TRP A 627 -19.55 12.50 -19.81
N ARG A 628 -19.25 12.79 -18.55
CA ARG A 628 -18.16 13.67 -18.10
C ARG A 628 -17.16 12.82 -17.29
N ASP A 629 -16.20 13.47 -16.63
CA ASP A 629 -15.12 12.78 -15.91
C ASP A 629 -15.63 11.71 -14.92
N GLY A 630 -16.73 11.98 -14.21
CA GLY A 630 -17.33 11.05 -13.24
C GLY A 630 -17.84 9.73 -13.86
N PRO A 631 -18.80 9.78 -14.79
CA PRO A 631 -19.26 8.60 -15.52
C PRO A 631 -18.14 7.87 -16.28
N GLN A 632 -17.20 8.58 -16.90
CA GLN A 632 -16.04 7.97 -17.55
C GLN A 632 -15.15 7.20 -16.55
N THR A 633 -14.95 7.75 -15.34
CA THR A 633 -14.26 7.06 -14.25
C THR A 633 -15.03 5.82 -13.82
N SER A 634 -16.35 5.91 -13.70
CA SER A 634 -17.20 4.79 -13.32
C SER A 634 -17.12 3.64 -14.31
N GLU A 635 -17.20 3.91 -15.62
CA GLU A 635 -17.04 2.89 -16.65
C GLU A 635 -15.63 2.27 -16.65
N ALA A 636 -14.58 3.08 -16.43
CA ALA A 636 -13.23 2.57 -16.31
C ALA A 636 -13.09 1.60 -15.12
N TYR A 637 -13.67 1.93 -13.95
CA TYR A 637 -13.63 1.09 -12.75
C TYR A 637 -14.53 -0.14 -12.84
N ARG A 638 -15.66 -0.05 -13.54
CA ARG A 638 -16.48 -1.21 -13.90
C ARG A 638 -15.60 -2.27 -14.55
N ARG A 639 -14.84 -1.88 -15.57
CA ARG A 639 -14.04 -2.76 -16.43
C ARG A 639 -12.71 -3.20 -15.85
N CYS A 640 -11.94 -2.27 -15.26
CA CYS A 640 -10.59 -2.58 -14.78
C CYS A 640 -10.59 -3.36 -13.47
N CYS A 641 -11.68 -3.27 -12.70
CA CYS A 641 -11.53 -3.44 -11.27
C CYS A 641 -12.73 -4.05 -10.55
N THR A 642 -13.97 -3.80 -10.99
CA THR A 642 -15.13 -4.14 -10.16
C THR A 642 -15.76 -5.45 -10.60
N SER A 643 -16.26 -5.50 -11.84
CA SER A 643 -17.08 -6.61 -12.34
C SER A 643 -16.30 -7.93 -12.40
N VAL A 644 -15.01 -7.88 -12.76
CA VAL A 644 -14.16 -9.08 -12.87
C VAL A 644 -14.00 -9.83 -11.56
N GLY A 645 -14.02 -9.12 -10.42
CA GLY A 645 -13.86 -9.70 -9.08
C GLY A 645 -15.13 -10.30 -8.48
N TRP A 646 -16.27 -10.20 -9.17
CA TRP A 646 -17.56 -10.66 -8.64
C TRP A 646 -18.03 -11.99 -9.22
N VAL A 647 -17.51 -12.40 -10.37
CA VAL A 647 -18.00 -13.58 -11.09
C VAL A 647 -17.84 -14.87 -10.29
N GLY A 648 -16.69 -15.04 -9.64
CA GLY A 648 -16.46 -16.20 -8.77
C GLY A 648 -17.42 -16.24 -7.58
N GLN A 649 -17.71 -15.08 -7.00
CA GLN A 649 -18.62 -14.95 -5.86
C GLN A 649 -20.05 -15.34 -6.25
N ALA A 650 -20.56 -14.77 -7.34
CA ALA A 650 -21.90 -15.05 -7.84
C ALA A 650 -22.06 -16.52 -8.21
N LEU A 651 -21.08 -17.12 -8.90
CA LEU A 651 -21.16 -18.52 -9.29
C LEU A 651 -21.17 -19.47 -8.07
N ALA A 652 -20.33 -19.21 -7.06
CA ALA A 652 -20.32 -20.01 -5.83
C ALA A 652 -21.68 -19.96 -5.11
N LEU A 653 -22.25 -18.76 -4.97
CA LEU A 653 -23.56 -18.57 -4.36
C LEU A 653 -24.68 -19.26 -5.15
N ARG A 654 -24.67 -19.20 -6.49
CA ARG A 654 -25.65 -19.92 -7.31
C ARG A 654 -25.50 -21.44 -7.19
N LEU A 655 -24.27 -21.96 -7.13
CA LEU A 655 -24.03 -23.39 -6.91
C LEU A 655 -24.56 -23.87 -5.55
N MET A 656 -24.43 -23.03 -4.52
CA MET A 656 -24.99 -23.27 -3.18
C MET A 656 -26.49 -22.98 -3.07
N ARG A 657 -27.11 -22.43 -4.12
CA ARG A 657 -28.51 -21.96 -4.14
C ARG A 657 -28.81 -20.91 -3.06
N ALA A 658 -27.89 -19.96 -2.90
CA ALA A 658 -27.86 -18.96 -1.85
C ALA A 658 -28.38 -17.58 -2.27
N GLU A 659 -28.99 -17.44 -3.46
CA GLU A 659 -29.43 -16.15 -4.00
C GLU A 659 -30.40 -15.41 -3.07
N SER A 660 -31.39 -16.13 -2.53
CA SER A 660 -32.37 -15.56 -1.59
C SER A 660 -31.73 -15.08 -0.28
N THR A 661 -30.63 -15.70 0.12
CA THR A 661 -29.88 -15.37 1.33
C THR A 661 -28.98 -14.16 1.11
N TRP A 662 -28.38 -14.04 -0.08
CA TRP A 662 -27.66 -12.84 -0.51
C TRP A 662 -28.55 -11.59 -0.54
N CYS A 663 -29.84 -11.77 -0.83
CA CYS A 663 -30.88 -10.75 -0.74
C CYS A 663 -30.65 -9.53 -1.66
N HIS A 664 -30.08 -9.76 -2.86
CA HIS A 664 -29.87 -8.72 -3.87
C HIS A 664 -29.77 -9.31 -5.28
N ASP A 665 -30.91 -9.59 -5.91
CA ASP A 665 -30.98 -10.31 -7.20
C ASP A 665 -30.28 -9.55 -8.35
N ALA A 666 -30.27 -8.22 -8.30
CA ALA A 666 -29.61 -7.36 -9.28
C ALA A 666 -28.10 -7.66 -9.40
N PHE A 667 -27.44 -8.10 -8.32
CA PHE A 667 -26.04 -8.52 -8.36
C PHE A 667 -25.83 -9.72 -9.30
N PHE A 668 -26.69 -10.73 -9.20
CA PHE A 668 -26.56 -11.94 -10.00
C PHE A 668 -26.87 -11.69 -11.47
N ASP A 669 -27.95 -10.94 -11.74
CA ASP A 669 -28.31 -10.55 -13.11
C ASP A 669 -27.24 -9.65 -13.74
N TYR A 670 -26.63 -8.76 -12.95
CA TYR A 670 -25.51 -7.94 -13.40
C TYR A 670 -24.27 -8.77 -13.75
N VAL A 671 -23.91 -9.76 -12.95
CA VAL A 671 -22.79 -10.66 -13.26
C VAL A 671 -23.07 -11.48 -14.52
N ASP A 672 -24.31 -11.95 -14.71
CA ASP A 672 -24.72 -12.61 -15.95
C ASP A 672 -24.62 -11.65 -17.15
N ARG A 673 -25.05 -10.39 -17.01
CA ARG A 673 -24.85 -9.36 -18.03
C ARG A 673 -23.36 -9.21 -18.36
N TRP A 674 -22.50 -9.05 -17.35
CA TRP A 674 -21.05 -8.94 -17.54
C TRP A 674 -20.47 -10.12 -18.33
N MET A 675 -20.96 -11.34 -18.11
CA MET A 675 -20.44 -12.54 -18.76
C MET A 675 -21.03 -12.82 -20.15
N TYR A 676 -22.24 -12.34 -20.45
CA TYR A 676 -22.98 -12.70 -21.67
C TYR A 676 -23.28 -11.54 -22.63
N GLU A 677 -23.22 -10.29 -22.19
CA GLU A 677 -23.48 -9.12 -23.05
C GLU A 677 -22.26 -8.87 -23.95
N ASP A 678 -22.49 -8.94 -25.27
CA ASP A 678 -21.49 -8.55 -26.28
C ASP A 678 -21.31 -7.02 -26.28
N ASP A 679 -20.12 -6.58 -25.90
CA ASP A 679 -19.79 -5.16 -25.75
C ASP A 679 -19.05 -4.57 -26.95
N ALA A 680 -18.94 -5.27 -28.08
CA ALA A 680 -18.16 -4.80 -29.24
C ALA A 680 -18.62 -3.45 -29.79
N ALA A 681 -19.94 -3.27 -29.95
CA ALA A 681 -20.51 -2.00 -30.37
C ALA A 681 -20.38 -0.92 -29.28
N PHE A 682 -20.43 -1.32 -28.00
CA PHE A 682 -20.43 -0.40 -26.87
C PHE A 682 -19.06 0.24 -26.66
N VAL A 683 -17.97 -0.54 -26.70
CA VAL A 683 -16.61 0.00 -26.57
C VAL A 683 -16.25 0.93 -27.72
N THR A 684 -16.78 0.67 -28.92
CA THR A 684 -16.65 1.54 -30.09
C THR A 684 -17.36 2.88 -29.83
N ALA A 685 -18.63 2.84 -29.42
CA ALA A 685 -19.41 4.04 -29.11
C ALA A 685 -18.80 4.88 -27.97
N ILE A 686 -18.26 4.23 -26.93
CA ILE A 686 -17.58 4.93 -25.82
C ILE A 686 -16.33 5.64 -26.35
N LYS A 687 -15.51 4.97 -27.16
CA LYS A 687 -14.29 5.55 -27.73
C LYS A 687 -14.59 6.74 -28.63
N GLU A 688 -15.60 6.64 -29.49
CA GLU A 688 -16.03 7.73 -30.36
C GLU A 688 -16.54 8.95 -29.56
N ALA A 689 -17.25 8.73 -28.45
CA ALA A 689 -17.83 9.79 -27.65
C ALA A 689 -16.87 10.43 -26.63
N THR A 690 -15.90 9.67 -26.11
CA THR A 690 -15.10 10.06 -24.94
C THR A 690 -13.59 9.99 -25.14
N ASP A 691 -13.12 9.47 -26.28
CA ASP A 691 -11.72 9.15 -26.57
C ASP A 691 -11.10 8.09 -25.62
N LYS A 692 -11.92 7.42 -24.79
CA LYS A 692 -11.48 6.33 -23.90
C LYS A 692 -11.52 4.99 -24.62
N ASP A 693 -10.36 4.35 -24.74
CA ASP A 693 -10.22 3.04 -25.39
C ASP A 693 -10.36 1.89 -24.38
N HIS A 694 -11.48 1.16 -24.48
CA HIS A 694 -11.77 -0.03 -23.68
C HIS A 694 -11.67 -1.35 -24.47
N ASP A 695 -11.08 -1.32 -25.68
CA ASP A 695 -10.96 -2.51 -26.53
C ASP A 695 -9.76 -3.42 -26.16
N LYS A 696 -9.23 -3.28 -24.94
CA LYS A 696 -8.15 -4.14 -24.45
C LYS A 696 -8.74 -5.44 -23.88
N PRO A 697 -8.12 -6.61 -24.11
CA PRO A 697 -8.64 -7.89 -23.63
C PRO A 697 -8.97 -7.94 -22.12
N TRP A 698 -8.20 -7.22 -21.30
CA TRP A 698 -8.41 -7.14 -19.85
C TRP A 698 -9.61 -6.26 -19.43
N ALA A 699 -10.15 -5.42 -20.33
CA ALA A 699 -11.23 -4.46 -20.10
C ALA A 699 -12.57 -4.84 -20.76
N ARG A 700 -12.57 -5.89 -21.59
CA ARG A 700 -13.77 -6.40 -22.26
C ARG A 700 -14.65 -7.20 -21.30
N GLN A 701 -15.94 -7.22 -21.58
CA GLN A 701 -16.91 -8.10 -20.94
C GLN A 701 -16.62 -9.58 -21.28
N GLY A 702 -17.17 -10.52 -20.48
CA GLY A 702 -17.02 -11.95 -20.73
C GLY A 702 -15.81 -12.63 -20.09
N GLN A 703 -15.17 -12.00 -19.09
CA GLN A 703 -13.94 -12.51 -18.48
C GLN A 703 -13.80 -12.20 -16.97
N THR A 704 -12.93 -12.96 -16.29
CA THR A 704 -12.74 -12.90 -14.82
C THR A 704 -11.28 -12.76 -14.36
N TRP A 705 -10.32 -12.59 -15.28
CA TRP A 705 -8.85 -12.71 -15.09
C TRP A 705 -8.34 -14.05 -14.52
N ASP A 706 -9.23 -14.90 -14.00
CA ASP A 706 -8.90 -16.16 -13.35
C ASP A 706 -9.34 -17.34 -14.21
N GLU A 707 -8.38 -18.11 -14.73
CA GLU A 707 -8.66 -19.26 -15.62
C GLU A 707 -9.59 -20.29 -14.95
N PHE A 708 -9.39 -20.55 -13.66
CA PHE A 708 -10.24 -21.46 -12.89
C PHE A 708 -11.69 -20.98 -12.83
N VAL A 709 -11.93 -19.68 -12.61
CA VAL A 709 -13.28 -19.12 -12.56
C VAL A 709 -13.94 -19.18 -13.93
N ASN A 710 -13.21 -18.84 -14.99
CA ASN A 710 -13.71 -18.96 -16.38
C ASN A 710 -14.11 -20.41 -16.71
N ALA A 711 -13.29 -21.39 -16.33
CA ALA A 711 -13.57 -22.80 -16.56
C ALA A 711 -14.80 -23.29 -15.78
N MET A 712 -14.92 -22.92 -14.50
CA MET A 712 -16.08 -23.23 -13.67
C MET A 712 -17.36 -22.58 -14.21
N TRP A 713 -17.29 -21.32 -14.64
CA TRP A 713 -18.42 -20.61 -15.23
C TRP A 713 -18.92 -21.32 -16.49
N ALA A 714 -18.02 -21.63 -17.42
CA ALA A 714 -18.35 -22.31 -18.66
C ALA A 714 -18.96 -23.70 -18.43
N ALA A 715 -18.46 -24.45 -17.44
CA ALA A 715 -18.93 -25.80 -17.13
C ALA A 715 -20.31 -25.81 -16.46
N HIS A 716 -20.58 -24.87 -15.54
CA HIS A 716 -21.72 -24.99 -14.64
C HIS A 716 -22.84 -23.99 -14.87
N ARG A 717 -22.53 -22.75 -15.30
CA ARG A 717 -23.52 -21.66 -15.26
C ARG A 717 -24.79 -21.98 -16.07
N ALA A 718 -24.63 -22.58 -17.25
CA ALA A 718 -25.76 -22.90 -18.14
C ALA A 718 -26.67 -24.03 -17.60
N ALA A 719 -26.17 -24.88 -16.71
CA ALA A 719 -26.92 -25.98 -16.11
C ALA A 719 -27.72 -25.57 -14.85
N LEU A 720 -27.45 -24.37 -14.31
CA LEU A 720 -28.17 -23.84 -13.16
C LEU A 720 -29.56 -23.37 -13.60
N GLY A 721 -30.58 -23.67 -12.78
CA GLY A 721 -31.99 -23.38 -13.11
C GLY A 721 -32.33 -21.89 -13.16
N ALA A 722 -31.47 -21.02 -12.63
CA ALA A 722 -31.66 -19.58 -12.70
C ALA A 722 -31.33 -19.06 -14.12
N PRO A 723 -32.20 -18.21 -14.70
CA PRO A 723 -32.02 -17.71 -16.06
C PRO A 723 -30.72 -16.91 -16.20
N ALA A 724 -30.03 -17.05 -17.34
CA ALA A 724 -28.83 -16.28 -17.66
C ALA A 724 -29.12 -14.96 -18.39
N ASP A 725 -30.39 -14.70 -18.68
CA ASP A 725 -30.88 -13.53 -19.39
C ASP A 725 -31.78 -12.64 -18.52
N GLY A 726 -31.71 -12.79 -17.18
CA GLY A 726 -32.49 -11.99 -16.24
C GLY A 726 -32.30 -10.48 -16.44
N TRP A 727 -31.09 -10.07 -16.81
CA TRP A 727 -30.73 -8.69 -17.16
C TRP A 727 -31.39 -8.12 -18.43
N LYS A 728 -32.15 -8.93 -19.19
CA LYS A 728 -32.97 -8.48 -20.33
C LYS A 728 -34.45 -8.37 -19.99
N ARG A 729 -34.85 -8.86 -18.81
CA ARG A 729 -36.25 -8.92 -18.39
C ARG A 729 -36.67 -7.60 -17.78
N LYS A 730 -37.97 -7.30 -17.84
CA LYS A 730 -38.50 -6.12 -17.16
C LYS A 730 -38.50 -6.34 -15.65
N HIS A 731 -37.92 -5.40 -14.92
CA HIS A 731 -37.84 -5.38 -13.45
C HIS A 731 -38.46 -4.10 -12.88
N ASP A 732 -38.63 -4.05 -11.56
CA ASP A 732 -38.95 -2.81 -10.86
C ASP A 732 -37.68 -1.94 -10.73
N GLU A 733 -37.65 -0.85 -11.48
CA GLU A 733 -36.56 0.12 -11.54
C GLU A 733 -36.80 1.36 -10.63
N SER A 734 -37.87 1.35 -9.83
CA SER A 734 -38.24 2.49 -8.98
C SER A 734 -37.11 2.89 -8.01
N TYR A 735 -36.38 1.90 -7.48
CA TYR A 735 -35.21 2.13 -6.62
C TYR A 735 -34.12 2.94 -7.33
N TYR A 736 -33.73 2.55 -8.54
CA TYR A 736 -32.69 3.22 -9.30
C TYR A 736 -33.12 4.62 -9.76
N ARG A 737 -34.37 4.78 -10.20
CA ARG A 737 -34.93 6.09 -10.57
C ARG A 737 -34.93 7.05 -9.38
N ALA A 738 -35.40 6.59 -8.23
CA ALA A 738 -35.40 7.40 -7.01
C ALA A 738 -33.97 7.79 -6.61
N ALA A 739 -32.98 6.91 -6.79
CA ALA A 739 -31.58 7.21 -6.50
C ALA A 739 -31.00 8.28 -7.44
N ILE A 740 -31.38 8.29 -8.72
CA ILE A 740 -30.96 9.33 -9.68
C ILE A 740 -31.55 10.70 -9.33
N GLU A 741 -32.83 10.71 -8.91
CA GLU A 741 -33.53 11.95 -8.53
C GLU A 741 -33.02 12.52 -7.20
N ARG A 742 -32.75 11.63 -6.23
CA ARG A 742 -32.18 11.97 -4.92
C ARG A 742 -30.66 11.95 -5.02
N ARG A 743 -30.07 12.97 -5.65
CA ARG A 743 -28.61 13.16 -5.60
C ARG A 743 -28.20 13.51 -4.17
N GLY A 744 -27.42 12.63 -3.56
CA GLY A 744 -26.88 12.77 -2.20
C GLY A 744 -25.60 13.59 -2.14
#